data_AF-A0A4P5Y390-F1
#
_entry.id   AF-A0A4P5Y390-F1
#
_cell.length_a   1.000
_cell.length_b   1.000
_cell.length_c   1.000
_cell.angle_alpha   90.00
_cell.angle_beta   90.00
_cell.angle_gamma   90.00
#
_symmetry.space_group_name_H-M   'P 1'
#
loop_
_entity.id
_entity.type
_entity.pdbx_description
1 polymer ?
#
loop_
_entity_poly.entity_id
_entity_poly.type
_entity_poly.pdbx_seq_one_letter_code
_entity_poly.pdbx_strand_id
1 'polypeptide(L)'
;MVTDDDQVGAIIASLAGLVGLPLPSATPIAAANLPEPERTLLANAHDMTPTLERFHGSVLHLQVLSVQRDGDLYRRQVLLLDPRDRPVEFGAIRIHLAALPPAARAEVLAGRRPLGGILHAHAVPHHSSPRAYFSLAAISGGPGAAVGGDTEDWGLGAGAAAFSGADGRLYGRCNVLSAPDGQPIAEVVEILPHRGRETANDGVGGPSVPPLHRTQSTIGSPMATTTPHATTGPSAAGAGPNAAGAGPYAAGAGPSAAGAGTSANGGPEVLIIGGGPAGSTAATVLAMHGRKVVVLDKAAFPRYHIGESLIPYTWFTLNRIGLVDKLKASHFTKKYSICFVSQNGKQSQPFFFDSHFDHPATQTWQVLRSEFDALLRDNAKEKGAEFRHGFSVETLVQENGRTVGVAGRDETGRAVELRAQITIDASGRDAVAVNQFGWRVPDKPLDRFAIWSYWKGAKRDPGRAGGATTVAYLPDRGWFWYIPLHDDVLSVGVVAKKEYLFRDTQDLAAIYHRETQANAWLKDCLAPATQCAEVRITNEYSYRSRHCAADGLVLAGDAFNFLDPVFSSGAFFALRSGELAADAVHAALGRGDTSAAAFTEYGQRYCAGIEAMRKLVYAFYDENVNFGHFIRQHPDLKADLTDCIIGHVEKDFRPLFTALGGFAQLPEDLPFGGPLG
;
A
#
# COMPACT_ATOMS: atom_id res chain seq x y z
N MET A 1 42.19 -27.07 -3.02
CA MET A 1 42.86 -26.78 -4.32
C MET A 1 43.44 -25.39 -4.20
N VAL A 2 44.74 -25.25 -4.45
CA VAL A 2 45.39 -23.95 -4.62
C VAL A 2 44.97 -23.49 -6.01
N THR A 3 44.03 -22.55 -6.09
CA THR A 3 43.64 -21.91 -7.34
C THR A 3 44.31 -20.56 -7.38
N ASP A 4 45.12 -20.36 -8.42
CA ASP A 4 45.84 -19.13 -8.78
C ASP A 4 45.00 -17.88 -8.51
N ASP A 5 45.58 -16.82 -7.94
CA ASP A 5 44.85 -15.57 -7.64
C ASP A 5 44.18 -14.99 -8.90
N ASP A 6 44.78 -15.21 -10.07
CA ASP A 6 44.23 -14.84 -11.38
C ASP A 6 42.97 -15.63 -11.77
N GLN A 7 42.86 -16.91 -11.39
CA GLN A 7 41.64 -17.71 -11.62
C GLN A 7 40.50 -17.29 -10.70
N VAL A 8 40.81 -16.96 -9.45
CA VAL A 8 39.81 -16.46 -8.50
C VAL A 8 39.30 -15.09 -8.93
N GLY A 9 40.19 -14.20 -9.36
CA GLY A 9 39.84 -12.90 -9.94
C GLY A 9 38.94 -13.05 -11.18
N ALA A 10 39.25 -13.99 -12.09
CA ALA A 10 38.43 -14.26 -13.27
C ALA A 10 37.05 -14.84 -12.94
N ILE A 11 36.95 -15.73 -11.94
CA ILE A 11 35.67 -16.30 -11.47
C ILE A 11 34.81 -15.20 -10.84
N ILE A 12 35.39 -14.35 -10.01
CA ILE A 12 34.68 -13.23 -9.37
C ILE A 12 34.25 -12.21 -10.42
N ALA A 13 35.11 -11.85 -11.38
CA ALA A 13 34.77 -10.91 -12.45
C ALA A 13 33.67 -11.47 -13.39
N SER A 14 33.72 -12.76 -13.71
CA SER A 14 32.68 -13.46 -14.48
C SER A 14 31.34 -13.50 -13.74
N LEU A 15 31.37 -13.70 -12.41
CA LEU A 15 30.19 -13.69 -11.56
C LEU A 15 29.67 -12.28 -11.22
N ALA A 16 30.53 -11.26 -11.19
CA ALA A 16 30.15 -9.84 -11.07
C ALA A 16 29.40 -9.37 -12.33
N GLY A 17 29.94 -9.71 -13.51
CA GLY A 17 29.29 -9.44 -14.80
C GLY A 17 27.95 -10.16 -14.97
N LEU A 18 27.73 -11.23 -14.21
CA LEU A 18 26.48 -12.00 -14.18
C LEU A 18 25.32 -11.30 -13.46
N VAL A 19 25.60 -10.31 -12.62
CA VAL A 19 24.60 -9.62 -11.78
C VAL A 19 24.34 -8.17 -12.19
N GLY A 20 25.05 -7.64 -13.19
CA GLY A 20 24.95 -6.22 -13.55
C GLY A 20 25.37 -5.26 -12.42
N LEU A 21 26.14 -5.76 -11.46
CA LEU A 21 26.68 -4.98 -10.35
C LEU A 21 28.15 -4.65 -10.66
N PRO A 22 28.58 -3.40 -10.52
CA PRO A 22 29.98 -3.14 -10.22
C PRO A 22 30.20 -3.67 -8.79
N LEU A 23 30.77 -4.88 -8.66
CA LEU A 23 31.21 -5.34 -7.35
C LEU A 23 32.48 -4.56 -6.98
N PRO A 24 32.59 -4.05 -5.74
CA PRO A 24 33.81 -3.41 -5.29
C PRO A 24 34.96 -4.40 -5.38
N SER A 25 36.19 -3.89 -5.49
CA SER A 25 37.39 -4.72 -5.71
C SER A 25 37.48 -5.87 -4.70
N ALA A 26 37.12 -7.07 -5.14
CA ALA A 26 37.14 -8.28 -4.34
C ALA A 26 38.58 -8.79 -4.21
N THR A 27 39.00 -9.06 -2.99
CA THR A 27 40.32 -9.66 -2.72
C THR A 27 40.14 -11.17 -2.51
N PRO A 28 40.75 -12.03 -3.34
CA PRO A 28 40.81 -13.48 -3.10
C PRO A 28 41.29 -13.79 -1.69
N ILE A 29 40.70 -14.80 -1.04
CA ILE A 29 41.16 -15.29 0.27
C ILE A 29 41.17 -16.81 0.28
N ALA A 30 42.21 -17.42 0.83
CA ALA A 30 42.24 -18.86 1.03
C ALA A 30 41.19 -19.27 2.09
N ALA A 31 40.53 -20.42 1.92
CA ALA A 31 39.52 -20.91 2.86
C ALA A 31 40.01 -20.95 4.32
N ALA A 32 41.28 -21.30 4.53
CA ALA A 32 41.89 -21.36 5.86
C ALA A 32 42.03 -19.99 6.55
N ASN A 33 42.03 -18.91 5.75
CA ASN A 33 42.22 -17.54 6.20
C ASN A 33 40.90 -16.78 6.41
N LEU A 34 39.74 -17.41 6.15
CA LEU A 34 38.45 -16.85 6.53
C LEU A 34 38.37 -16.75 8.07
N PRO A 35 37.87 -15.65 8.64
CA PRO A 35 37.63 -15.55 10.08
C PRO A 35 36.45 -16.45 10.50
N GLU A 36 36.33 -16.73 11.79
CA GLU A 36 35.11 -17.31 12.34
C GLU A 36 34.09 -16.20 12.67
N PRO A 37 32.78 -16.40 12.42
CA PRO A 37 32.13 -17.66 12.00
C PRO A 37 32.12 -17.93 10.48
N GLU A 38 32.59 -17.01 9.64
CA GLU A 38 32.48 -17.07 8.18
C GLU A 38 33.17 -18.28 7.57
N ARG A 39 34.29 -18.75 8.13
CA ARG A 39 34.97 -19.97 7.71
C ARG A 39 34.06 -21.17 7.86
N THR A 40 33.39 -21.32 8.99
CA THR A 40 32.45 -22.42 9.23
C THR A 40 31.25 -22.34 8.26
N LEU A 41 30.76 -21.14 7.98
CA LEU A 41 29.56 -20.92 7.15
C LEU A 41 29.82 -21.00 5.64
N LEU A 42 30.95 -20.47 5.18
CA LEU A 42 31.30 -20.38 3.76
C LEU A 42 32.12 -21.59 3.28
N ALA A 43 33.11 -22.04 4.06
CA ALA A 43 34.06 -23.07 3.65
C ALA A 43 33.56 -24.51 3.91
N ASN A 44 32.35 -24.81 3.44
CA ASN A 44 31.76 -26.14 3.49
C ASN A 44 31.06 -26.50 2.17
N ALA A 45 30.84 -27.79 1.94
CA ALA A 45 30.14 -28.31 0.76
C ALA A 45 28.62 -28.52 1.00
N HIS A 46 28.03 -27.79 1.96
CA HIS A 46 26.60 -27.83 2.22
C HIS A 46 25.88 -26.66 1.53
N ASP A 47 24.55 -26.77 1.44
CA ASP A 47 23.69 -25.69 0.97
C ASP A 47 23.69 -24.55 1.97
N MET A 48 23.69 -23.31 1.46
CA MET A 48 23.80 -22.14 2.33
C MET A 48 22.54 -21.92 3.17
N THR A 49 21.34 -22.00 2.59
CA THR A 49 20.09 -21.71 3.32
C THR A 49 19.94 -22.58 4.59
N PRO A 50 20.04 -23.92 4.54
CA PRO A 50 19.92 -24.75 5.74
C PRO A 50 21.10 -24.55 6.71
N THR A 51 22.28 -24.19 6.20
CA THR A 51 23.46 -23.89 7.01
C THR A 51 23.23 -22.63 7.86
N LEU A 52 22.71 -21.58 7.25
CA LEU A 52 22.37 -20.33 7.94
C LEU A 52 21.18 -20.49 8.88
N GLU A 53 20.13 -21.21 8.47
CA GLU A 53 19.00 -21.51 9.36
C GLU A 53 19.44 -22.23 10.65
N ARG A 54 20.36 -23.20 10.52
CA ARG A 54 20.95 -23.90 11.68
C ARG A 54 21.80 -22.96 12.53
N PHE A 55 22.58 -22.07 11.91
CA PHE A 55 23.44 -21.14 12.62
C PHE A 55 22.64 -20.08 13.39
N HIS A 56 21.61 -19.51 12.77
CA HIS A 56 20.75 -18.49 13.36
C HIS A 56 19.64 -19.06 14.25
N GLY A 57 19.35 -20.36 14.17
CA GLY A 57 18.30 -21.01 14.94
C GLY A 57 16.89 -20.57 14.53
N SER A 58 16.72 -20.11 13.28
CA SER A 58 15.46 -19.57 12.77
C SER A 58 15.27 -19.90 11.30
N VAL A 59 14.01 -20.06 10.88
CA VAL A 59 13.66 -20.15 9.45
C VAL A 59 13.91 -18.80 8.80
N LEU A 60 14.62 -18.81 7.67
CA LEU A 60 14.94 -17.60 6.92
C LEU A 60 13.91 -17.37 5.82
N HIS A 61 13.62 -16.11 5.53
CA HIS A 61 12.73 -15.76 4.43
C HIS A 61 13.47 -14.95 3.36
N LEU A 62 12.94 -15.00 2.13
CA LEU A 62 13.56 -14.44 0.95
C LEU A 62 12.95 -13.07 0.62
N GLN A 63 13.79 -12.05 0.48
CA GLN A 63 13.42 -10.81 -0.20
C GLN A 63 14.14 -10.78 -1.55
N VAL A 64 13.39 -10.67 -2.65
CA VAL A 64 13.96 -10.55 -3.99
C VAL A 64 14.19 -9.08 -4.31
N LEU A 65 15.44 -8.71 -4.62
CA LEU A 65 15.85 -7.34 -4.95
C LEU A 65 15.71 -7.06 -6.45
N SER A 66 16.16 -7.99 -7.29
CA SER A 66 16.04 -7.87 -8.74
C SER A 66 15.94 -9.23 -9.41
N VAL A 67 15.33 -9.27 -10.59
CA VAL A 67 15.19 -10.47 -11.42
C VAL A 67 15.47 -10.11 -12.87
N GLN A 68 16.21 -10.98 -13.56
CA GLN A 68 16.37 -10.94 -15.00
C GLN A 68 16.21 -12.34 -15.57
N ARG A 69 15.57 -12.45 -16.73
CA ARG A 69 15.37 -13.73 -17.39
C ARG A 69 15.79 -13.64 -18.85
N ASP A 70 16.58 -14.64 -19.27
CA ASP A 70 17.04 -14.82 -20.64
C ASP A 70 16.88 -16.30 -21.00
N GLY A 71 15.78 -16.64 -21.67
CA GLY A 71 15.41 -18.03 -21.96
C GLY A 71 15.22 -18.89 -20.70
N ASP A 72 16.03 -19.95 -20.61
CA ASP A 72 16.10 -20.87 -19.46
C ASP A 72 17.05 -20.40 -18.36
N LEU A 73 17.68 -19.24 -18.54
CA LEU A 73 18.56 -18.64 -17.56
C LEU A 73 17.79 -17.62 -16.73
N TYR A 74 17.71 -17.87 -15.43
CA TYR A 74 17.02 -17.01 -14.47
C TYR A 74 18.02 -16.45 -13.48
N ARG A 75 18.18 -15.13 -13.48
CA ARG A 75 19.09 -14.41 -12.60
C ARG A 75 18.28 -13.68 -11.54
N ARG A 76 18.68 -13.77 -10.27
CA ARG A 76 18.08 -12.97 -9.20
C ARG A 76 19.11 -12.48 -8.19
N GLN A 77 18.88 -11.28 -7.69
CA GLN A 77 19.52 -10.75 -6.48
C GLN A 77 18.54 -10.87 -5.33
N VAL A 78 19.02 -11.32 -4.18
CA VAL A 78 18.16 -11.60 -3.03
C VAL A 78 18.85 -11.23 -1.72
N LEU A 79 18.04 -10.94 -0.71
CA LEU A 79 18.42 -11.00 0.68
C LEU A 79 17.76 -12.20 1.35
N LEU A 80 18.53 -12.93 2.14
CA LEU A 80 17.96 -13.78 3.17
C LEU A 80 17.85 -12.98 4.45
N LEU A 81 16.67 -13.04 5.06
CA LEU A 81 16.32 -12.29 6.26
C LEU A 81 15.95 -13.26 7.39
N ASP A 82 16.36 -12.93 8.61
CA ASP A 82 15.85 -13.59 9.81
C ASP A 82 14.39 -13.18 10.12
N PRO A 83 13.70 -13.79 11.09
CA PRO A 83 12.31 -13.42 11.43
C PRO A 83 12.10 -11.99 11.96
N ARG A 84 13.18 -11.21 12.14
CA ARG A 84 13.15 -9.80 12.54
C ARG A 84 13.55 -8.89 11.37
N ASP A 85 13.47 -9.39 10.14
CA ASP A 85 13.83 -8.72 8.89
C ASP A 85 15.30 -8.26 8.83
N ARG A 86 16.19 -8.91 9.59
CA ARG A 86 17.63 -8.57 9.57
C ARG A 86 18.33 -9.36 8.46
N PRO A 87 19.13 -8.72 7.59
CA PRO A 87 19.91 -9.42 6.59
C PRO A 87 20.88 -10.42 7.21
N VAL A 88 20.87 -11.65 6.70
CA VAL A 88 21.81 -12.72 7.06
C VAL A 88 22.66 -13.19 5.88
N GLU A 89 22.22 -12.91 4.65
CA GLU A 89 22.98 -13.20 3.42
C GLU A 89 22.50 -12.27 2.31
N PHE A 90 23.45 -11.75 1.53
CA PHE A 90 23.18 -11.27 0.18
C PHE A 90 23.54 -12.36 -0.84
N GLY A 91 22.59 -12.69 -1.71
CA GLY A 91 22.73 -13.73 -2.72
C GLY A 91 22.54 -13.19 -4.13
N ALA A 92 23.52 -13.42 -5.00
CA ALA A 92 23.40 -13.20 -6.45
C ALA A 92 23.44 -14.55 -7.15
N ILE A 93 22.34 -14.92 -7.81
CA ILE A 93 22.09 -16.30 -8.23
C ILE A 93 21.75 -16.35 -9.71
N ARG A 94 22.51 -17.13 -10.49
CA ARG A 94 22.12 -17.58 -11.83
C ARG A 94 21.61 -19.00 -11.74
N ILE A 95 20.40 -19.25 -12.21
CA ILE A 95 19.68 -20.52 -12.12
C ILE A 95 19.37 -21.02 -13.54
N HIS A 96 19.71 -22.27 -13.81
CA HIS A 96 19.38 -22.97 -15.05
C HIS A 96 18.02 -23.66 -14.89
N LEU A 97 16.94 -22.98 -15.32
CA LEU A 97 15.57 -23.46 -15.14
C LEU A 97 15.34 -24.84 -15.79
N ALA A 98 16.02 -25.11 -16.90
CA ALA A 98 15.95 -26.40 -17.60
C ALA A 98 16.44 -27.58 -16.73
N ALA A 99 17.38 -27.33 -15.82
CA ALA A 99 17.91 -28.35 -14.90
C ALA A 99 16.97 -28.66 -13.72
N LEU A 100 15.87 -27.91 -13.58
CA LEU A 100 14.91 -28.08 -12.49
C LEU A 100 13.65 -28.83 -12.94
N PRO A 101 13.10 -29.72 -12.10
CA PRO A 101 11.77 -30.26 -12.29
C PRO A 101 10.71 -29.14 -12.39
N PRO A 102 9.58 -29.37 -13.10
CA PRO A 102 8.56 -28.33 -13.32
C PRO A 102 8.05 -27.65 -12.03
N ALA A 103 7.87 -28.42 -10.96
CA ALA A 103 7.39 -27.90 -9.67
C ALA A 103 8.44 -26.98 -8.99
N ALA A 104 9.70 -27.41 -8.96
CA ALA A 104 10.80 -26.58 -8.46
C ALA A 104 11.00 -25.31 -9.31
N ARG A 105 10.89 -25.45 -10.64
CA ARG A 105 10.95 -24.32 -11.59
C ARG A 105 9.87 -23.29 -11.31
N ALA A 106 8.64 -23.72 -11.04
CA ALA A 106 7.54 -22.82 -10.71
C ALA A 106 7.81 -22.05 -9.41
N GLU A 107 8.35 -22.69 -8.37
CA GLU A 107 8.72 -22.00 -7.12
C GLU A 107 9.90 -21.03 -7.29
N VAL A 108 10.89 -21.37 -8.12
CA VAL A 108 11.99 -20.45 -8.45
C VAL A 108 11.46 -19.18 -9.11
N LEU A 109 10.55 -19.34 -10.08
CA LEU A 109 9.91 -18.24 -10.80
C LEU A 109 8.96 -17.43 -9.91
N ALA A 110 8.32 -18.06 -8.93
CA ALA A 110 7.46 -17.37 -7.97
C ALA A 110 8.25 -16.46 -7.00
N GLY A 111 9.55 -16.74 -6.79
CA GLY A 111 10.43 -15.87 -6.01
C GLY A 111 10.10 -15.79 -4.51
N ARG A 112 9.31 -16.71 -3.96
CA ARG A 112 8.84 -16.68 -2.56
C ARG A 112 9.76 -17.42 -1.58
N ARG A 113 10.64 -18.31 -2.06
CA ARG A 113 11.50 -19.17 -1.23
C ARG A 113 12.96 -19.17 -1.67
N PRO A 114 13.92 -19.30 -0.73
CA PRO A 114 15.34 -19.44 -1.04
C PRO A 114 15.60 -20.66 -1.93
N LEU A 115 16.64 -20.60 -2.78
CA LEU A 115 16.92 -21.68 -3.74
C LEU A 115 17.19 -23.01 -3.02
N GLY A 116 18.03 -23.02 -1.99
CA GLY A 116 18.31 -24.22 -1.21
C GLY A 116 17.04 -24.83 -0.60
N GLY A 117 16.12 -24.00 -0.10
CA GLY A 117 14.83 -24.45 0.41
C GLY A 117 13.92 -25.08 -0.65
N ILE A 118 13.97 -24.57 -1.89
CA ILE A 118 13.24 -25.14 -3.03
C ILE A 118 13.87 -26.48 -3.44
N LEU A 119 15.20 -26.54 -3.59
CA LEU A 119 15.90 -27.77 -3.96
C LEU A 119 15.63 -28.89 -2.95
N HIS A 120 15.62 -28.56 -1.65
CA HIS A 120 15.31 -29.50 -0.58
C HIS A 120 13.85 -29.96 -0.60
N ALA A 121 12.88 -29.03 -0.70
CA ALA A 121 11.46 -29.36 -0.68
C ALA A 121 11.02 -30.23 -1.88
N HIS A 122 11.68 -30.06 -3.03
CA HIS A 122 11.41 -30.83 -4.24
C HIS A 122 12.37 -32.01 -4.42
N ALA A 123 13.20 -32.31 -3.41
CA ALA A 123 14.18 -33.39 -3.43
C ALA A 123 15.05 -33.41 -4.71
N VAL A 124 15.46 -32.24 -5.20
CA VAL A 124 16.28 -32.09 -6.40
C VAL A 124 17.70 -32.59 -6.09
N PRO A 125 18.19 -33.67 -6.71
CA PRO A 125 19.53 -34.17 -6.44
C PRO A 125 20.58 -33.17 -6.91
N HIS A 126 21.50 -32.78 -6.03
CA HIS A 126 22.56 -31.83 -6.38
C HIS A 126 23.77 -31.92 -5.43
N HIS A 127 24.87 -31.33 -5.86
CA HIS A 127 26.11 -31.18 -5.11
C HIS A 127 26.53 -29.70 -5.06
N SER A 128 26.83 -29.20 -3.86
CA SER A 128 27.38 -27.86 -3.62
C SER A 128 28.91 -27.92 -3.72
N SER A 129 29.48 -27.06 -4.56
CA SER A 129 30.92 -27.03 -4.86
C SER A 129 31.47 -25.61 -4.78
N PRO A 130 31.92 -25.15 -3.59
CA PRO A 130 32.57 -23.86 -3.44
C PRO A 130 33.80 -23.77 -4.35
N ARG A 131 33.86 -22.72 -5.17
CA ARG A 131 34.91 -22.52 -6.18
C ARG A 131 35.95 -21.50 -5.74
N ALA A 132 35.52 -20.47 -5.01
CA ALA A 132 36.39 -19.41 -4.55
C ALA A 132 35.82 -18.76 -3.28
N TYR A 133 36.70 -18.15 -2.51
CA TYR A 133 36.36 -17.29 -1.37
C TYR A 133 37.00 -15.94 -1.57
N PHE A 134 36.34 -14.90 -1.10
CA PHE A 134 36.81 -13.54 -1.25
C PHE A 134 36.43 -12.69 -0.05
N SER A 135 37.09 -11.55 0.06
CA SER A 135 36.72 -10.47 0.96
C SER A 135 36.47 -9.18 0.18
N LEU A 136 35.57 -8.36 0.69
CA LEU A 136 35.20 -7.06 0.14
C LEU A 136 35.38 -6.01 1.24
N ALA A 137 35.67 -4.77 0.87
CA ALA A 137 35.50 -3.66 1.81
C ALA A 137 34.02 -3.55 2.21
N ALA A 138 33.75 -3.34 3.50
CA ALA A 138 32.41 -3.11 3.99
C ALA A 138 31.84 -1.81 3.40
N ILE A 139 30.53 -1.79 3.21
CA ILE A 139 29.84 -0.63 2.62
C ILE A 139 29.81 0.47 3.68
N SER A 140 30.48 1.59 3.41
CA SER A 140 30.46 2.76 4.29
C SER A 140 29.21 3.60 4.02
N GLY A 141 28.08 3.17 4.60
CA GLY A 141 26.80 3.88 4.57
C GLY A 141 26.31 4.23 5.97
N GLY A 142 27.05 5.05 6.70
CA GLY A 142 26.63 5.59 8.00
C GLY A 142 26.20 7.06 7.91
N PRO A 143 25.31 7.54 8.81
CA PRO A 143 24.82 8.91 8.77
C PRO A 143 25.96 9.89 9.05
N GLY A 144 26.50 10.52 8.00
CA GLY A 144 27.52 11.58 8.11
C GLY A 144 28.73 11.48 7.18
N ALA A 145 28.86 10.49 6.30
CA ALA A 145 29.95 10.46 5.33
C ALA A 145 29.69 11.47 4.20
N ALA A 146 30.60 12.45 4.07
CA ALA A 146 30.52 13.54 3.12
C ALA A 146 30.72 13.06 1.67
N VAL A 147 30.08 13.80 0.77
CA VAL A 147 30.26 13.83 -0.70
C VAL A 147 31.73 13.67 -1.09
N GLY A 148 32.06 12.58 -1.78
CA GLY A 148 33.34 12.40 -2.49
C GLY A 148 33.96 11.01 -2.31
N GLY A 149 33.66 10.09 -3.23
CA GLY A 149 34.28 8.76 -3.33
C GLY A 149 33.25 7.69 -3.68
N ASP A 150 33.50 6.92 -4.73
CA ASP A 150 32.61 5.92 -5.33
C ASP A 150 32.17 4.85 -4.30
N THR A 151 31.03 5.06 -3.63
CA THR A 151 30.33 4.00 -2.88
C THR A 151 29.32 3.33 -3.82
N GLU A 152 29.69 2.18 -4.37
CA GLU A 152 28.87 1.37 -5.28
C GLU A 152 27.63 0.82 -4.54
N ASP A 153 26.45 1.31 -4.93
CA ASP A 153 25.15 0.95 -4.35
C ASP A 153 24.73 -0.46 -4.82
N TRP A 154 24.64 -1.41 -3.89
CA TRP A 154 24.19 -2.79 -4.15
C TRP A 154 22.65 -2.91 -4.23
N GLY A 155 21.92 -1.79 -4.25
CA GLY A 155 20.45 -1.77 -4.20
C GLY A 155 19.90 -2.18 -2.83
N LEU A 156 20.70 -2.06 -1.78
CA LEU A 156 20.40 -2.54 -0.42
C LEU A 156 19.55 -1.55 0.41
N GLY A 157 19.44 -0.29 -0.01
CA GLY A 157 18.70 0.74 0.72
C GLY A 157 19.12 0.80 2.20
N ALA A 158 18.14 0.83 3.12
CA ALA A 158 18.37 0.83 4.58
C ALA A 158 19.09 -0.43 5.11
N GLY A 159 19.18 -1.51 4.33
CA GLY A 159 19.92 -2.73 4.68
C GLY A 159 21.44 -2.61 4.53
N ALA A 160 21.96 -1.56 3.89
CA ALA A 160 23.40 -1.36 3.70
C ALA A 160 24.16 -1.27 5.04
N ALA A 161 23.54 -0.66 6.06
CA ALA A 161 24.12 -0.54 7.41
C ALA A 161 24.28 -1.89 8.12
N ALA A 162 23.56 -2.95 7.70
CA ALA A 162 23.71 -4.30 8.25
C ALA A 162 24.96 -5.03 7.69
N PHE A 163 25.54 -4.54 6.59
CA PHE A 163 26.73 -5.07 5.95
C PHE A 163 27.99 -4.30 6.38
N SER A 164 28.19 -4.18 7.69
CA SER A 164 29.41 -3.63 8.31
C SER A 164 30.29 -4.74 8.89
N GLY A 165 31.55 -4.83 8.49
CA GLY A 165 32.53 -5.79 9.01
C GLY A 165 33.13 -5.39 10.37
N ALA A 166 33.51 -6.34 11.24
CA ALA A 166 34.25 -6.03 12.47
C ALA A 166 35.68 -5.50 12.22
N ASP A 167 36.27 -5.83 11.08
CA ASP A 167 37.54 -5.32 10.56
C ASP A 167 37.33 -4.39 9.35
N GLY A 168 36.08 -3.99 9.10
CA GLY A 168 35.68 -3.26 7.91
C GLY A 168 35.65 -4.10 6.63
N ARG A 169 35.61 -5.44 6.72
CA ARG A 169 35.49 -6.34 5.57
C ARG A 169 34.26 -7.24 5.64
N LEU A 170 33.74 -7.60 4.47
CA LEU A 170 32.73 -8.64 4.28
C LEU A 170 33.39 -9.86 3.65
N TYR A 171 32.83 -11.04 3.89
CA TYR A 171 33.34 -12.28 3.31
C TYR A 171 32.25 -12.97 2.52
N GLY A 172 32.66 -13.58 1.41
CA GLY A 172 31.74 -14.31 0.56
C GLY A 172 32.40 -15.50 -0.12
N ARG A 173 31.56 -16.29 -0.77
CA ARG A 173 31.99 -17.41 -1.60
C ARG A 173 31.29 -17.39 -2.95
N CYS A 174 31.99 -17.91 -3.94
CA CYS A 174 31.44 -18.29 -5.23
C CYS A 174 31.18 -19.80 -5.19
N ASN A 175 29.94 -20.21 -5.45
CA ASN A 175 29.51 -21.59 -5.37
C ASN A 175 28.84 -22.03 -6.68
N VAL A 176 28.97 -23.32 -7.01
CA VAL A 176 28.24 -23.95 -8.12
C VAL A 176 27.47 -25.13 -7.57
N LEU A 177 26.15 -25.12 -7.77
CA LEU A 177 25.27 -26.26 -7.51
C LEU A 177 25.15 -27.06 -8.80
N SER A 178 25.52 -28.33 -8.78
CA SER A 178 25.49 -29.20 -9.97
C SER A 178 24.62 -30.44 -9.74
N ALA A 179 23.92 -30.90 -10.77
CA ALA A 179 23.23 -32.18 -10.77
C ALA A 179 24.25 -33.35 -10.72
N PRO A 180 23.82 -34.59 -10.41
CA PRO A 180 24.73 -35.75 -10.33
C PRO A 180 25.48 -36.06 -11.63
N ASP A 181 24.95 -35.63 -12.77
CA ASP A 181 25.58 -35.76 -14.09
C ASP A 181 26.61 -34.65 -14.39
N GLY A 182 26.83 -33.73 -13.45
CA GLY A 182 27.78 -32.62 -13.56
C GLY A 182 27.22 -31.37 -14.23
N GLN A 183 25.96 -31.34 -14.66
CA GLN A 183 25.34 -30.15 -15.25
C GLN A 183 25.07 -29.08 -14.17
N PRO A 184 25.37 -27.80 -14.41
CA PRO A 184 25.11 -26.74 -13.44
C PRO A 184 23.60 -26.49 -13.30
N ILE A 185 23.13 -26.54 -12.05
CA ILE A 185 21.78 -26.11 -11.66
C ILE A 185 21.79 -24.60 -11.37
N ALA A 186 22.80 -24.13 -10.65
CA ALA A 186 22.97 -22.72 -10.35
C ALA A 186 24.43 -22.34 -10.08
N GLU A 187 24.79 -21.11 -10.40
CA GLU A 187 25.96 -20.45 -9.81
C GLU A 187 25.51 -19.34 -8.87
N VAL A 188 26.18 -19.26 -7.73
CA VAL A 188 25.75 -18.46 -6.59
C VAL A 188 26.94 -17.68 -6.06
N VAL A 189 26.76 -16.38 -5.88
CA VAL A 189 27.63 -15.55 -5.05
C VAL A 189 26.89 -15.26 -3.76
N GLU A 190 27.49 -15.63 -2.64
CA GLU A 190 26.91 -15.51 -1.31
C GLU A 190 27.83 -14.63 -0.47
N ILE A 191 27.29 -13.57 0.12
CA ILE A 191 28.04 -12.60 0.94
C ILE A 191 27.35 -12.52 2.30
N LEU A 192 28.12 -12.77 3.37
CA LEU A 192 27.59 -12.73 4.73
C LEU A 192 27.87 -11.36 5.38
N PRO A 193 26.88 -10.76 6.05
CA PRO A 193 27.12 -9.65 6.96
C PRO A 193 27.85 -10.19 8.20
N HIS A 194 28.89 -9.49 8.66
CA HIS A 194 29.63 -9.93 9.84
C HIS A 194 28.81 -9.73 11.12
N ARG A 195 28.63 -10.80 11.91
CA ARG A 195 28.17 -10.70 13.30
C ARG A 195 28.93 -11.69 14.19
N GLY A 196 29.65 -11.16 15.16
CA GLY A 196 30.07 -11.94 16.33
C GLY A 196 28.84 -12.50 17.05
N ARG A 197 28.96 -13.71 17.62
CA ARG A 197 27.93 -14.33 18.45
C ARG A 197 27.46 -13.34 19.52
N GLU A 198 26.19 -12.91 19.48
CA GLU A 198 25.55 -12.29 20.64
C GLU A 198 25.41 -13.37 21.71
N THR A 199 26.36 -13.42 22.65
CA THR A 199 26.19 -14.17 23.89
C THR A 199 25.18 -13.43 24.74
N ALA A 200 24.09 -14.12 25.09
CA ALA A 200 23.17 -13.67 26.12
C ALA A 200 23.89 -13.60 27.47
N ASN A 201 24.35 -12.41 27.88
CA ASN A 201 24.44 -11.98 29.28
C ASN A 201 24.92 -10.52 29.44
N ASP A 202 24.35 -9.87 30.47
CA ASP A 202 24.78 -8.65 31.17
C ASP A 202 24.71 -7.33 30.37
N GLY A 203 24.32 -6.17 30.91
CA GLY A 203 24.12 -5.75 32.29
C GLY A 203 24.11 -4.22 32.32
N VAL A 204 23.49 -3.69 33.37
CA VAL A 204 23.38 -2.29 33.79
C VAL A 204 24.61 -1.40 33.49
N GLY A 205 24.38 -0.21 32.92
CA GLY A 205 25.36 0.89 32.98
C GLY A 205 25.13 2.00 31.95
N GLY A 206 24.56 3.14 32.36
CA GLY A 206 24.63 4.40 31.59
C GLY A 206 26.08 4.95 31.53
N PRO A 207 26.34 6.07 30.82
CA PRO A 207 25.81 7.35 31.28
C PRO A 207 25.34 8.34 30.19
N SER A 208 24.55 9.28 30.70
CA SER A 208 24.01 10.54 30.16
C SER A 208 25.02 11.51 29.54
N VAL A 209 24.58 12.26 28.52
CA VAL A 209 25.15 13.54 28.08
C VAL A 209 24.03 14.61 28.08
N PRO A 210 24.26 15.84 28.61
CA PRO A 210 23.23 16.84 28.87
C PRO A 210 22.96 17.80 27.70
N PRO A 211 21.83 18.54 27.70
CA PRO A 211 21.42 19.39 26.59
C PRO A 211 22.12 20.76 26.57
N LEU A 212 22.52 21.20 25.38
CA LEU A 212 23.02 22.55 25.12
C LEU A 212 21.88 23.56 25.03
N HIS A 213 21.96 24.58 25.89
CA HIS A 213 21.17 25.80 25.85
C HIS A 213 21.36 26.56 24.53
N ARG A 214 20.25 27.08 23.96
CA ARG A 214 20.28 28.21 23.01
C ARG A 214 19.70 29.46 23.67
N THR A 215 20.52 30.50 23.63
CA THR A 215 20.28 31.88 24.05
C THR A 215 19.33 32.62 23.11
N GLN A 216 18.69 33.62 23.69
CA GLN A 216 17.78 34.60 23.10
C GLN A 216 18.44 35.43 21.98
N SER A 217 17.64 35.82 20.99
CA SER A 217 17.77 37.13 20.34
C SER A 217 16.38 37.67 20.02
N THR A 218 16.08 38.79 20.66
CA THR A 218 15.01 39.76 20.39
C THR A 218 15.30 40.58 19.13
N ILE A 219 14.34 41.46 18.77
CA ILE A 219 14.23 42.49 17.71
C ILE A 219 13.09 42.05 16.75
N GLY A 220 12.00 42.77 16.51
CA GLY A 220 11.53 44.10 16.87
C GLY A 220 10.44 44.47 15.85
N SER A 221 9.22 44.77 16.29
CA SER A 221 8.15 45.40 15.46
C SER A 221 8.33 46.93 15.45
N PRO A 222 7.43 47.78 14.88
CA PRO A 222 6.34 47.57 13.90
C PRO A 222 6.32 48.68 12.79
N MET A 223 5.36 48.63 11.85
CA MET A 223 4.59 49.76 11.25
C MET A 223 3.73 49.17 10.10
N ALA A 224 2.39 49.09 10.14
CA ALA A 224 1.33 50.10 10.22
C ALA A 224 0.90 50.70 8.86
N THR A 225 -0.40 50.54 8.56
CA THR A 225 -1.29 51.29 7.63
C THR A 225 -1.07 51.05 6.12
N THR A 226 -2.06 50.92 5.24
CA THR A 226 -3.37 51.59 5.05
C THR A 226 -4.28 50.77 4.10
N THR A 227 -5.59 50.75 4.35
CA THR A 227 -6.67 50.55 3.34
C THR A 227 -7.05 51.90 2.70
N PRO A 228 -7.71 51.93 1.51
CA PRO A 228 -9.17 52.07 1.51
C PRO A 228 -9.95 51.37 0.36
N HIS A 229 -11.25 51.16 0.64
CA HIS A 229 -12.49 51.02 -0.18
C HIS A 229 -12.41 51.11 -1.73
N ALA A 230 -13.29 50.50 -2.54
CA ALA A 230 -14.76 50.71 -2.59
C ALA A 230 -15.47 49.87 -3.70
N THR A 231 -16.76 49.52 -3.47
CA THR A 231 -17.93 49.51 -4.43
C THR A 231 -17.89 48.66 -5.72
N THR A 232 -18.94 48.01 -6.26
CA THR A 232 -20.41 47.92 -6.13
C THR A 232 -20.91 46.81 -7.08
N GLY A 233 -22.05 46.15 -6.80
CA GLY A 233 -22.72 45.13 -7.67
C GLY A 233 -23.42 45.73 -8.92
N PRO A 234 -24.57 45.19 -9.44
CA PRO A 234 -25.35 44.01 -9.06
C PRO A 234 -25.98 43.21 -10.26
N SER A 235 -26.91 42.28 -9.93
CA SER A 235 -28.15 41.92 -10.69
C SER A 235 -28.04 40.89 -11.84
N ALA A 236 -29.01 40.01 -12.17
CA ALA A 236 -30.17 39.38 -11.51
C ALA A 236 -30.85 38.39 -12.50
N ALA A 237 -31.59 37.42 -11.94
CA ALA A 237 -32.92 36.94 -12.34
C ALA A 237 -33.23 36.05 -13.58
N GLY A 238 -34.23 35.17 -13.36
CA GLY A 238 -35.18 34.57 -14.33
C GLY A 238 -35.17 33.04 -14.34
N ALA A 239 -36.04 32.32 -13.61
CA ALA A 239 -37.42 31.92 -13.98
C ALA A 239 -37.47 31.16 -15.33
N GLY A 240 -38.06 29.97 -15.51
CA GLY A 240 -39.15 29.25 -14.86
C GLY A 240 -39.58 28.08 -15.79
N PRO A 241 -40.66 27.34 -15.47
CA PRO A 241 -40.76 25.88 -15.68
C PRO A 241 -41.77 25.45 -16.76
N ASN A 242 -41.80 24.14 -17.09
CA ASN A 242 -42.95 23.32 -17.56
C ASN A 242 -42.42 22.01 -18.21
N ALA A 243 -43.12 20.89 -18.31
CA ALA A 243 -44.22 20.24 -17.60
C ALA A 243 -44.42 18.87 -18.29
N ALA A 244 -44.80 17.86 -17.50
CA ALA A 244 -45.65 16.70 -17.81
C ALA A 244 -45.45 15.82 -19.07
N GLY A 245 -45.49 14.49 -18.87
CA GLY A 245 -45.82 13.52 -19.92
C GLY A 245 -45.53 12.06 -19.55
N ALA A 246 -46.45 11.40 -18.87
CA ALA A 246 -46.45 9.96 -18.60
C ALA A 246 -47.04 9.15 -19.79
N GLY A 247 -46.61 7.89 -19.96
CA GLY A 247 -47.31 6.90 -20.78
C GLY A 247 -46.46 5.67 -21.20
N PRO A 248 -46.76 4.45 -20.70
CA PRO A 248 -46.00 3.22 -20.98
C PRO A 248 -46.74 2.22 -21.88
N TYR A 249 -46.05 1.47 -22.74
CA TYR A 249 -46.46 0.18 -23.36
C TYR A 249 -45.18 -0.56 -23.79
N ALA A 250 -44.79 -1.69 -23.20
CA ALA A 250 -45.30 -3.06 -23.30
C ALA A 250 -44.71 -3.89 -24.48
N ALA A 251 -43.88 -4.87 -24.10
CA ALA A 251 -43.72 -6.25 -24.57
C ALA A 251 -43.60 -6.60 -26.08
N GLY A 252 -42.56 -7.37 -26.39
CA GLY A 252 -42.47 -8.21 -27.59
C GLY A 252 -41.22 -9.09 -27.59
N ALA A 253 -41.36 -10.36 -27.21
CA ALA A 253 -40.33 -11.39 -27.27
C ALA A 253 -40.33 -12.10 -28.65
N GLY A 254 -39.17 -12.57 -29.09
CA GLY A 254 -39.03 -13.49 -30.22
C GLY A 254 -37.55 -13.86 -30.48
N PRO A 255 -37.16 -15.14 -30.47
CA PRO A 255 -35.77 -15.59 -30.40
C PRO A 255 -35.12 -15.74 -31.78
N SER A 256 -33.78 -15.67 -31.86
CA SER A 256 -33.06 -16.17 -33.03
C SER A 256 -31.75 -16.87 -32.66
N ALA A 257 -31.50 -17.93 -33.42
CA ALA A 257 -30.62 -19.05 -33.18
C ALA A 257 -29.13 -18.73 -33.20
N ALA A 258 -28.40 -19.61 -32.53
CA ALA A 258 -26.96 -19.74 -32.55
C ALA A 258 -26.36 -19.76 -33.96
N GLY A 259 -25.34 -18.91 -34.15
CA GLY A 259 -24.37 -19.01 -35.23
C GLY A 259 -23.00 -18.79 -34.62
N ALA A 260 -22.20 -19.85 -34.56
CA ALA A 260 -20.78 -19.77 -34.27
C ALA A 260 -20.11 -18.94 -35.38
N GLY A 261 -19.86 -17.67 -35.08
CA GLY A 261 -19.12 -16.74 -35.92
C GLY A 261 -18.04 -16.10 -35.06
N THR A 262 -16.79 -16.42 -35.39
CA THR A 262 -15.60 -15.70 -34.95
C THR A 262 -15.78 -14.19 -35.16
N SER A 263 -16.06 -13.44 -34.09
CA SER A 263 -16.16 -11.99 -34.18
C SER A 263 -14.76 -11.38 -34.19
N ALA A 264 -14.27 -11.07 -35.40
CA ALA A 264 -13.41 -9.91 -35.57
C ALA A 264 -14.24 -8.64 -35.27
N ASN A 265 -14.29 -8.23 -34.00
CA ASN A 265 -14.75 -6.90 -33.59
C ASN A 265 -14.01 -6.49 -32.31
N GLY A 266 -13.19 -5.44 -32.39
CA GLY A 266 -12.20 -5.05 -31.38
C GLY A 266 -12.76 -4.40 -30.11
N GLY A 267 -13.66 -5.08 -29.40
CA GLY A 267 -14.15 -4.66 -28.08
C GLY A 267 -13.09 -4.74 -26.96
N PRO A 268 -13.34 -4.13 -25.79
CA PRO A 268 -12.41 -4.17 -24.67
C PRO A 268 -12.26 -5.58 -24.09
N GLU A 269 -11.06 -5.91 -23.61
CA GLU A 269 -10.85 -7.13 -22.82
C GLU A 269 -11.41 -6.97 -21.41
N VAL A 270 -11.27 -5.76 -20.84
CA VAL A 270 -11.69 -5.42 -19.48
C VAL A 270 -12.57 -4.17 -19.48
N LEU A 271 -13.73 -4.27 -18.82
CA LEU A 271 -14.54 -3.12 -18.43
C LEU A 271 -14.31 -2.79 -16.96
N ILE A 272 -14.18 -1.51 -16.62
CA ILE A 272 -14.08 -1.05 -15.24
C ILE A 272 -15.21 -0.05 -14.98
N ILE A 273 -16.01 -0.32 -13.95
CA ILE A 273 -17.08 0.57 -13.52
C ILE A 273 -16.50 1.51 -12.46
N GLY A 274 -16.49 2.82 -12.72
CA GLY A 274 -15.97 3.85 -11.82
C GLY A 274 -14.49 4.19 -12.07
N GLY A 275 -14.20 5.49 -12.21
CA GLY A 275 -12.87 6.06 -12.43
C GLY A 275 -12.22 6.65 -11.19
N GLY A 276 -12.70 6.30 -9.98
CA GLY A 276 -12.06 6.68 -8.72
C GLY A 276 -10.70 6.00 -8.49
N PRO A 277 -10.12 6.09 -7.28
CA PRO A 277 -8.79 5.54 -7.00
C PRO A 277 -8.61 4.06 -7.32
N ALA A 278 -9.59 3.21 -6.99
CA ALA A 278 -9.53 1.79 -7.31
C ALA A 278 -9.56 1.53 -8.83
N GLY A 279 -10.54 2.10 -9.53
CA GLY A 279 -10.72 1.87 -10.96
C GLY A 279 -9.58 2.44 -11.81
N SER A 280 -9.11 3.66 -11.50
CA SER A 280 -7.99 4.27 -12.21
C SER A 280 -6.66 3.55 -11.93
N THR A 281 -6.46 3.02 -10.73
CA THR A 281 -5.29 2.18 -10.43
C THR A 281 -5.35 0.87 -11.19
N ALA A 282 -6.50 0.19 -11.16
CA ALA A 282 -6.69 -1.06 -11.90
C ALA A 282 -6.48 -0.87 -13.40
N ALA A 283 -7.04 0.21 -13.96
CA ALA A 283 -6.86 0.59 -15.35
C ALA A 283 -5.39 0.83 -15.70
N THR A 284 -4.66 1.54 -14.85
CA THR A 284 -3.24 1.82 -15.07
C THR A 284 -2.42 0.52 -15.10
N VAL A 285 -2.60 -0.35 -14.11
CA VAL A 285 -1.85 -1.62 -14.01
C VAL A 285 -2.16 -2.53 -15.20
N LEU A 286 -3.43 -2.70 -15.56
CA LEU A 286 -3.83 -3.51 -16.71
C LEU A 286 -3.31 -2.94 -18.03
N ALA A 287 -3.32 -1.62 -18.20
CA ALA A 287 -2.79 -0.96 -19.40
C ALA A 287 -1.26 -1.11 -19.48
N MET A 288 -0.53 -1.04 -18.36
CA MET A 288 0.91 -1.36 -18.30
C MET A 288 1.22 -2.82 -18.69
N HIS A 289 0.27 -3.73 -18.51
CA HIS A 289 0.33 -5.10 -19.00
C HIS A 289 -0.12 -5.27 -20.46
N GLY A 290 -0.43 -4.17 -21.17
CA GLY A 290 -0.85 -4.19 -22.57
C GLY A 290 -2.30 -4.64 -22.80
N ARG A 291 -3.14 -4.69 -21.76
CA ARG A 291 -4.56 -5.07 -21.89
C ARG A 291 -5.39 -3.92 -22.44
N LYS A 292 -6.42 -4.25 -23.24
CA LYS A 292 -7.43 -3.27 -23.71
C LYS A 292 -8.47 -3.00 -22.64
N VAL A 293 -8.36 -1.85 -21.98
CA VAL A 293 -9.20 -1.47 -20.84
C VAL A 293 -10.08 -0.28 -21.20
N VAL A 294 -11.37 -0.37 -20.87
CA VAL A 294 -12.31 0.75 -20.92
C VAL A 294 -12.87 1.00 -19.51
N VAL A 295 -12.70 2.23 -19.03
CA VAL A 295 -13.25 2.71 -17.76
C VAL A 295 -14.49 3.55 -18.02
N LEU A 296 -15.58 3.25 -17.33
CA LEU A 296 -16.86 3.94 -17.43
C LEU A 296 -17.10 4.71 -16.14
N ASP A 297 -17.23 6.03 -16.20
CA ASP A 297 -17.59 6.85 -15.03
C ASP A 297 -18.76 7.77 -15.38
N LYS A 298 -19.75 7.85 -14.47
CA LYS A 298 -20.94 8.68 -14.63
C LYS A 298 -20.61 10.17 -14.59
N ALA A 299 -19.52 10.56 -13.94
CA ALA A 299 -19.14 11.96 -13.77
C ALA A 299 -17.95 12.34 -14.65
N ALA A 300 -17.95 13.59 -15.09
CA ALA A 300 -16.77 14.23 -15.66
C ALA A 300 -15.77 14.59 -14.55
N PHE A 301 -14.48 14.60 -14.88
CA PHE A 301 -13.41 14.97 -13.95
C PHE A 301 -12.90 16.38 -14.30
N PRO A 302 -12.43 17.16 -13.33
CA PRO A 302 -12.37 16.86 -11.89
C PRO A 302 -13.76 16.87 -11.22
N ARG A 303 -13.96 16.03 -10.20
CA ARG A 303 -15.23 15.94 -9.45
C ARG A 303 -15.04 15.87 -7.95
N TYR A 304 -15.92 16.49 -7.19
CA TYR A 304 -15.86 16.45 -5.73
C TYR A 304 -15.96 15.01 -5.18
N HIS A 305 -15.19 14.72 -4.12
CA HIS A 305 -15.29 13.51 -3.30
C HIS A 305 -14.62 13.73 -1.92
N ILE A 306 -15.01 13.00 -0.88
CA ILE A 306 -14.39 13.04 0.45
C ILE A 306 -13.33 11.94 0.64
N GLY A 307 -12.40 12.10 1.59
CA GLY A 307 -11.34 11.12 1.90
C GLY A 307 -9.99 11.58 1.39
N GLU A 308 -9.42 12.58 2.08
CA GLU A 308 -8.33 13.43 1.57
C GLU A 308 -6.97 13.12 2.19
N SER A 309 -6.96 12.42 3.33
CA SER A 309 -5.73 12.06 4.03
C SER A 309 -5.21 10.72 3.53
N LEU A 310 -4.02 10.72 2.93
CA LEU A 310 -3.33 9.48 2.56
C LEU A 310 -2.49 8.96 3.73
N ILE A 311 -2.15 7.66 3.67
CA ILE A 311 -1.26 7.00 4.63
C ILE A 311 0.02 6.52 3.93
N PRO A 312 1.15 6.35 4.65
CA PRO A 312 2.44 6.02 4.07
C PRO A 312 2.42 4.87 3.04
N TYR A 313 1.72 3.77 3.31
CA TYR A 313 1.73 2.61 2.42
C TYR A 313 1.00 2.82 1.08
N THR A 314 0.25 3.92 0.91
CA THR A 314 -0.22 4.35 -0.43
C THR A 314 0.95 4.55 -1.40
N TRP A 315 2.13 4.92 -0.88
CA TRP A 315 3.32 5.19 -1.66
C TRP A 315 3.72 4.02 -2.55
N PHE A 316 3.61 2.77 -2.10
CA PHE A 316 4.07 1.61 -2.87
C PHE A 316 3.23 1.40 -4.15
N THR A 317 1.91 1.47 -4.03
CA THR A 317 1.02 1.40 -5.19
C THR A 317 1.23 2.62 -6.10
N LEU A 318 1.31 3.83 -5.52
CA LEU A 318 1.55 5.06 -6.27
C LEU A 318 2.89 5.05 -7.03
N ASN A 319 3.92 4.45 -6.43
CA ASN A 319 5.24 4.29 -7.04
C ASN A 319 5.16 3.32 -8.22
N ARG A 320 4.51 2.16 -8.01
CA ARG A 320 4.32 1.15 -9.06
C ARG A 320 3.60 1.72 -10.29
N ILE A 321 2.60 2.57 -10.09
CA ILE A 321 1.85 3.19 -11.19
C ILE A 321 2.50 4.48 -11.72
N GLY A 322 3.68 4.85 -11.23
CA GLY A 322 4.48 5.97 -11.74
C GLY A 322 4.01 7.37 -11.33
N LEU A 323 3.30 7.50 -10.20
CA LEU A 323 2.72 8.78 -9.76
C LEU A 323 3.50 9.52 -8.66
N VAL A 324 4.44 8.86 -7.98
CA VAL A 324 5.15 9.45 -6.84
C VAL A 324 5.84 10.77 -7.22
N ASP A 325 6.51 10.84 -8.36
CA ASP A 325 7.22 12.07 -8.74
C ASP A 325 6.26 13.20 -9.15
N LYS A 326 5.14 12.87 -9.81
CA LYS A 326 4.06 13.86 -10.07
C LYS A 326 3.49 14.41 -8.77
N LEU A 327 3.29 13.56 -7.76
CA LEU A 327 2.81 13.98 -6.44
C LEU A 327 3.84 14.80 -5.66
N LYS A 328 5.13 14.45 -5.72
CA LYS A 328 6.21 15.27 -5.11
C LYS A 328 6.27 16.67 -5.71
N ALA A 329 6.01 16.80 -7.01
CA ALA A 329 5.99 18.07 -7.74
C ALA A 329 4.65 18.81 -7.64
N SER A 330 3.59 18.16 -7.12
CA SER A 330 2.27 18.76 -6.98
C SER A 330 2.21 19.79 -5.84
N HIS A 331 1.15 20.58 -5.86
CA HIS A 331 0.80 21.54 -4.80
C HIS A 331 0.13 20.88 -3.58
N PHE A 332 -0.13 19.57 -3.59
CA PHE A 332 -0.74 18.89 -2.44
C PHE A 332 0.10 19.06 -1.17
N THR A 333 -0.58 19.29 -0.05
CA THR A 333 0.08 19.43 1.24
C THR A 333 0.82 18.14 1.60
N LYS A 334 2.10 18.25 1.91
CA LYS A 334 2.92 17.11 2.35
C LYS A 334 2.57 16.76 3.79
N LYS A 335 2.30 15.48 4.03
CA LYS A 335 1.99 14.91 5.34
C LYS A 335 3.16 14.06 5.82
N TYR A 336 3.71 14.43 6.96
CA TYR A 336 4.83 13.72 7.61
C TYR A 336 4.44 13.06 8.93
N SER A 337 3.27 13.39 9.46
CA SER A 337 2.87 13.02 10.80
C SER A 337 1.37 12.93 10.98
N ILE A 338 0.98 12.39 12.13
CA ILE A 338 -0.38 12.47 12.68
C ILE A 338 -0.35 13.02 14.09
N CYS A 339 -1.47 13.60 14.52
CA CYS A 339 -1.66 14.12 15.88
C CYS A 339 -2.99 13.62 16.46
N PHE A 340 -3.05 13.49 17.77
CA PHE A 340 -4.28 13.20 18.50
C PHE A 340 -4.56 14.30 19.52
N VAL A 341 -5.82 14.66 19.69
CA VAL A 341 -6.26 15.66 20.67
C VAL A 341 -7.26 14.97 21.60
N SER A 342 -6.95 14.93 22.90
CA SER A 342 -7.88 14.37 23.89
C SER A 342 -9.12 15.24 24.07
N GLN A 343 -10.17 14.68 24.69
CA GLN A 343 -11.45 15.38 24.91
C GLN A 343 -11.30 16.71 25.69
N ASN A 344 -10.27 16.85 26.52
CA ASN A 344 -9.96 18.09 27.24
C ASN A 344 -9.14 19.12 26.40
N GLY A 345 -8.94 18.87 25.10
CA GLY A 345 -8.26 19.77 24.18
C GLY A 345 -6.73 19.67 24.17
N LYS A 346 -6.12 18.73 24.91
CA LYS A 346 -4.66 18.56 24.88
C LYS A 346 -4.22 17.80 23.63
N GLN A 347 -3.42 18.46 22.80
CA GLN A 347 -2.79 17.86 21.62
C GLN A 347 -1.54 17.04 22.01
N SER A 348 -1.36 15.90 21.37
CA SER A 348 -0.13 15.10 21.46
C SER A 348 1.03 15.79 20.76
N GLN A 349 2.26 15.34 21.03
CA GLN A 349 3.35 15.62 20.09
C GLN A 349 3.04 14.96 18.74
N PRO A 350 3.43 15.57 17.60
CA PRO A 350 3.27 14.95 16.30
C PRO A 350 4.03 13.64 16.23
N PHE A 351 3.35 12.58 15.80
CA PHE A 351 3.98 11.31 15.50
C PHE A 351 4.48 11.35 14.06
N PHE A 352 5.78 11.58 13.87
CA PHE A 352 6.40 11.60 12.55
C PHE A 352 6.69 10.20 12.03
N PHE A 353 6.34 9.92 10.78
CA PHE A 353 6.48 8.59 10.19
C PHE A 353 7.95 8.16 10.02
N ASP A 354 8.86 9.12 9.81
CA ASP A 354 10.31 8.89 9.71
C ASP A 354 10.96 8.42 11.04
N SER A 355 10.25 8.56 12.16
CA SER A 355 10.67 7.98 13.43
C SER A 355 10.42 6.48 13.56
N HIS A 356 9.63 5.90 12.64
CA HIS A 356 9.28 4.47 12.64
C HIS A 356 10.13 3.66 11.65
N PHE A 357 10.34 4.19 10.44
CA PHE A 357 11.17 3.54 9.42
C PHE A 357 11.78 4.58 8.48
N ASP A 358 12.97 4.30 7.93
CA ASP A 358 13.68 5.20 7.01
C ASP A 358 13.35 4.85 5.55
N HIS A 359 12.37 5.55 4.98
CA HIS A 359 11.93 5.34 3.60
C HIS A 359 11.23 6.58 3.05
N PRO A 360 11.26 6.85 1.72
CA PRO A 360 10.51 7.96 1.11
C PRO A 360 9.00 7.96 1.38
N ALA A 361 8.41 6.80 1.69
CA ALA A 361 7.00 6.65 2.05
C ALA A 361 6.61 7.36 3.35
N THR A 362 7.58 7.73 4.19
CA THR A 362 7.37 8.53 5.41
C THR A 362 6.90 9.96 5.11
N GLN A 363 6.94 10.37 3.84
CA GLN A 363 6.22 11.53 3.33
C GLN A 363 5.07 11.05 2.44
N THR A 364 3.84 11.34 2.86
CA THR A 364 2.63 11.15 2.05
C THR A 364 1.93 12.49 1.83
N TRP A 365 0.67 12.52 1.41
CA TRP A 365 -0.02 13.73 1.00
C TRP A 365 -1.41 13.87 1.63
N GLN A 366 -1.82 15.11 1.84
CA GLN A 366 -3.23 15.51 1.96
C GLN A 366 -3.67 15.98 0.57
N VAL A 367 -4.64 15.31 -0.02
CA VAL A 367 -5.03 15.51 -1.41
C VAL A 367 -6.44 16.07 -1.52
N LEU A 368 -6.64 17.06 -2.37
CA LEU A 368 -7.99 17.41 -2.80
C LEU A 368 -8.44 16.34 -3.79
N ARG A 369 -9.46 15.56 -3.41
CA ARG A 369 -9.83 14.35 -4.17
C ARG A 369 -10.26 14.61 -5.60
N SER A 370 -10.82 15.78 -5.90
CA SER A 370 -11.18 16.15 -7.28
C SER A 370 -9.97 16.20 -8.21
N GLU A 371 -8.83 16.65 -7.70
CA GLU A 371 -7.58 16.75 -8.46
C GLU A 371 -6.81 15.44 -8.43
N PHE A 372 -6.80 14.74 -7.28
CA PHE A 372 -6.11 13.47 -7.15
C PHE A 372 -6.75 12.37 -8.01
N ASP A 373 -8.08 12.29 -8.03
CA ASP A 373 -8.77 11.32 -8.87
C ASP A 373 -8.58 11.66 -10.36
N ALA A 374 -8.53 12.95 -10.73
CA ALA A 374 -8.21 13.38 -12.08
C ALA A 374 -6.76 13.01 -12.48
N LEU A 375 -5.79 13.20 -11.57
CA LEU A 375 -4.39 12.81 -11.77
C LEU A 375 -4.26 11.29 -12.01
N LEU A 376 -4.95 10.48 -11.22
CA LEU A 376 -5.00 9.02 -11.39
C LEU A 376 -5.60 8.61 -12.73
N ARG A 377 -6.73 9.23 -13.10
CA ARG A 377 -7.39 9.03 -14.40
C ARG A 377 -6.46 9.38 -15.56
N ASP A 378 -5.83 10.55 -15.51
CA ASP A 378 -4.94 11.00 -16.58
C ASP A 378 -3.71 10.09 -16.71
N ASN A 379 -3.17 9.63 -15.59
CA ASN A 379 -2.10 8.63 -15.61
C ASN A 379 -2.54 7.31 -16.25
N ALA A 380 -3.75 6.82 -15.96
CA ALA A 380 -4.29 5.62 -16.60
C ALA A 380 -4.45 5.81 -18.11
N LYS A 381 -4.92 6.98 -18.56
CA LYS A 381 -5.00 7.33 -19.99
C LYS A 381 -3.62 7.38 -20.65
N GLU A 382 -2.63 7.96 -19.99
CA GLU A 382 -1.23 7.99 -20.46
C GLU A 382 -0.66 6.57 -20.65
N LYS A 383 -1.12 5.58 -19.86
CA LYS A 383 -0.73 4.17 -20.02
C LYS A 383 -1.55 3.41 -21.07
N GLY A 384 -2.57 4.03 -21.67
CA GLY A 384 -3.36 3.45 -22.76
C GLY A 384 -4.76 2.97 -22.39
N ALA A 385 -5.25 3.25 -21.17
CA ALA A 385 -6.64 2.99 -20.82
C ALA A 385 -7.59 4.00 -21.48
N GLU A 386 -8.71 3.52 -22.00
CA GLU A 386 -9.79 4.38 -22.51
C GLU A 386 -10.72 4.78 -21.37
N PHE A 387 -11.09 6.05 -21.29
CA PHE A 387 -12.08 6.55 -20.32
C PHE A 387 -13.29 7.11 -21.04
N ARG A 388 -14.48 6.66 -20.63
CA ARG A 388 -15.77 7.19 -21.07
C ARG A 388 -16.48 7.83 -19.89
N HIS A 389 -16.55 9.16 -19.91
CA HIS A 389 -17.29 9.95 -18.94
C HIS A 389 -18.76 10.06 -19.34
N GLY A 390 -19.61 10.48 -18.39
CA GLY A 390 -21.05 10.60 -18.62
C GLY A 390 -21.74 9.26 -18.86
N PHE A 391 -21.07 8.14 -18.58
CA PHE A 391 -21.65 6.81 -18.72
C PHE A 391 -22.13 6.31 -17.36
N SER A 392 -23.44 6.28 -17.16
CA SER A 392 -24.05 5.73 -15.95
C SER A 392 -24.32 4.26 -16.15
N VAL A 393 -23.50 3.39 -15.54
CA VAL A 393 -23.78 1.95 -15.49
C VAL A 393 -24.99 1.72 -14.57
N GLU A 394 -26.00 1.03 -15.08
CA GLU A 394 -27.23 0.72 -14.35
C GLU A 394 -27.24 -0.75 -13.90
N THR A 395 -26.68 -1.66 -14.71
CA THR A 395 -26.68 -3.09 -14.42
C THR A 395 -25.53 -3.84 -15.10
N LEU A 396 -25.13 -4.97 -14.51
CA LEU A 396 -24.27 -5.98 -15.11
C LEU A 396 -25.10 -6.91 -16.00
N VAL A 397 -24.62 -7.15 -17.23
CA VAL A 397 -25.25 -8.07 -18.18
C VAL A 397 -24.86 -9.50 -17.82
N GLN A 398 -25.86 -10.36 -17.64
CA GLN A 398 -25.70 -11.76 -17.27
C GLN A 398 -26.09 -12.68 -18.42
N GLU A 399 -25.25 -13.66 -18.74
CA GLU A 399 -25.56 -14.76 -19.65
C GLU A 399 -25.14 -16.08 -19.00
N ASN A 400 -26.06 -17.04 -18.87
CA ASN A 400 -25.80 -18.36 -18.27
C ASN A 400 -25.13 -18.29 -16.88
N GLY A 401 -25.50 -17.31 -16.04
CA GLY A 401 -24.93 -17.13 -14.70
C GLY A 401 -23.57 -16.42 -14.66
N ARG A 402 -23.09 -15.91 -15.80
CA ARG A 402 -21.81 -15.21 -15.94
C ARG A 402 -22.01 -13.76 -16.33
N THR A 403 -21.19 -12.87 -15.76
CA THR A 403 -21.10 -11.48 -16.19
C THR A 403 -20.35 -11.37 -17.51
N VAL A 404 -21.00 -10.79 -18.52
CA VAL A 404 -20.42 -10.62 -19.88
C VAL A 404 -20.26 -9.17 -20.29
N GLY A 405 -20.63 -8.23 -19.42
CA GLY A 405 -20.59 -6.80 -19.71
C GLY A 405 -21.46 -5.97 -18.78
N VAL A 406 -21.76 -4.76 -19.22
CA VAL A 406 -22.58 -3.79 -18.50
C VAL A 406 -23.60 -3.14 -19.44
N ALA A 407 -24.74 -2.78 -18.89
CA ALA A 407 -25.73 -1.94 -19.55
C ALA A 407 -25.96 -0.66 -18.74
N GLY A 408 -26.17 0.44 -19.43
CA GLY A 408 -26.34 1.75 -18.83
C GLY A 408 -26.75 2.80 -19.84
N ARG A 409 -26.51 4.06 -19.50
CA ARG A 409 -26.80 5.21 -20.36
C ARG A 409 -25.55 5.99 -20.67
N ASP A 410 -25.40 6.40 -21.92
CA ASP A 410 -24.39 7.38 -22.32
C ASP A 410 -24.80 8.81 -21.92
N GLU A 411 -23.93 9.78 -22.22
CA GLU A 411 -24.13 11.20 -21.89
C GLU A 411 -25.40 11.82 -22.52
N THR A 412 -25.95 11.19 -23.57
CA THR A 412 -27.18 11.63 -24.25
C THR A 412 -28.44 10.99 -23.63
N GLY A 413 -28.28 10.11 -22.64
CA GLY A 413 -29.35 9.35 -22.03
C GLY A 413 -29.75 8.08 -22.81
N ARG A 414 -29.09 7.80 -23.93
CA ARG A 414 -29.34 6.62 -24.76
C ARG A 414 -28.86 5.37 -24.05
N ALA A 415 -29.67 4.32 -24.08
CA ALA A 415 -29.30 3.01 -23.54
C ALA A 415 -28.18 2.38 -24.38
N VAL A 416 -27.12 1.93 -23.72
CA VAL A 416 -25.94 1.32 -24.33
C VAL A 416 -25.54 0.09 -23.53
N GLU A 417 -25.28 -1.01 -24.25
CA GLU A 417 -24.67 -2.23 -23.73
C GLU A 417 -23.21 -2.32 -24.20
N LEU A 418 -22.30 -2.64 -23.29
CA LEU A 418 -20.89 -2.89 -23.58
C LEU A 418 -20.48 -4.25 -23.04
N ARG A 419 -19.82 -5.06 -23.87
CA ARG A 419 -19.37 -6.41 -23.53
C ARG A 419 -17.85 -6.46 -23.37
N ALA A 420 -17.39 -7.32 -22.47
CA ALA A 420 -15.97 -7.61 -22.24
C ALA A 420 -15.80 -9.03 -21.69
N GLN A 421 -14.56 -9.53 -21.70
CA GLN A 421 -14.26 -10.85 -21.15
C GLN A 421 -14.41 -10.89 -19.62
N ILE A 422 -14.16 -9.74 -18.98
CA ILE A 422 -14.27 -9.56 -17.54
C ILE A 422 -14.59 -8.10 -17.18
N THR A 423 -15.34 -7.91 -16.10
CA THR A 423 -15.68 -6.60 -15.54
C THR A 423 -15.07 -6.44 -14.14
N ILE A 424 -14.51 -5.27 -13.85
CA ILE A 424 -14.13 -4.86 -12.49
C ILE A 424 -15.17 -3.84 -12.00
N ASP A 425 -15.90 -4.15 -10.94
CA ASP A 425 -16.72 -3.16 -10.24
C ASP A 425 -15.83 -2.38 -9.26
N ALA A 426 -15.53 -1.13 -9.62
CA ALA A 426 -14.85 -0.15 -8.81
C ALA A 426 -15.73 1.12 -8.62
N SER A 427 -17.06 0.93 -8.62
CA SER A 427 -18.07 2.00 -8.60
C SER A 427 -18.11 2.80 -7.28
N GLY A 428 -17.21 2.47 -6.36
CA GLY A 428 -17.18 3.05 -5.04
C GLY A 428 -18.41 2.63 -4.25
N ARG A 429 -19.00 3.58 -3.52
CA ARG A 429 -20.15 3.29 -2.65
C ARG A 429 -21.47 3.01 -3.38
N ASP A 430 -21.54 3.30 -4.68
CA ASP A 430 -22.65 2.87 -5.52
C ASP A 430 -22.74 1.34 -5.57
N ALA A 431 -21.60 0.64 -5.44
CA ALA A 431 -21.46 -0.82 -5.32
C ALA A 431 -22.42 -1.59 -6.23
N VAL A 432 -22.35 -1.32 -7.53
CA VAL A 432 -23.30 -1.78 -8.56
C VAL A 432 -23.55 -3.29 -8.46
N ALA A 433 -22.49 -4.09 -8.46
CA ALA A 433 -22.58 -5.55 -8.37
C ALA A 433 -23.19 -6.01 -7.04
N VAL A 434 -22.71 -5.44 -5.93
CA VAL A 434 -23.14 -5.80 -4.59
C VAL A 434 -24.63 -5.55 -4.41
N ASN A 435 -25.14 -4.45 -4.95
CA ASN A 435 -26.55 -4.12 -4.89
C ASN A 435 -27.37 -5.01 -5.84
N GLN A 436 -26.89 -5.25 -7.07
CA GLN A 436 -27.57 -6.10 -8.04
C GLN A 436 -27.73 -7.55 -7.56
N PHE A 437 -26.73 -8.10 -6.88
CA PHE A 437 -26.74 -9.49 -6.40
C PHE A 437 -27.11 -9.64 -4.91
N GLY A 438 -27.38 -8.54 -4.21
CA GLY A 438 -27.73 -8.57 -2.78
C GLY A 438 -26.60 -9.07 -1.88
N TRP A 439 -25.35 -8.76 -2.21
CA TRP A 439 -24.17 -9.21 -1.46
C TRP A 439 -23.78 -8.30 -0.29
N ARG A 440 -24.46 -7.18 -0.08
CA ARG A 440 -24.11 -6.20 0.95
C ARG A 440 -24.28 -6.79 2.34
N VAL A 441 -23.19 -6.85 3.12
CA VAL A 441 -23.24 -7.20 4.55
C VAL A 441 -22.79 -5.98 5.37
N PRO A 442 -23.72 -5.28 6.05
CA PRO A 442 -23.39 -4.14 6.91
C PRO A 442 -22.57 -4.55 8.13
N ASP A 443 -21.63 -3.70 8.54
CA ASP A 443 -20.89 -3.85 9.80
C ASP A 443 -21.48 -2.94 10.88
N LYS A 444 -22.66 -3.32 11.37
CA LYS A 444 -23.54 -2.47 12.21
C LYS A 444 -22.87 -1.82 13.44
N PRO A 445 -21.94 -2.47 14.18
CA PRO A 445 -21.28 -1.82 15.31
C PRO A 445 -20.49 -0.55 14.93
N LEU A 446 -20.02 -0.49 13.68
CA LEU A 446 -19.31 0.64 13.09
C LEU A 446 -20.24 1.66 12.42
N ASP A 447 -21.57 1.55 12.57
CA ASP A 447 -22.50 2.52 12.01
C ASP A 447 -22.30 3.89 12.66
N ARG A 448 -21.83 4.84 11.85
CA ARG A 448 -21.54 6.21 12.25
C ARG A 448 -21.96 7.17 11.14
N PHE A 449 -22.14 8.42 11.53
CA PHE A 449 -22.41 9.53 10.64
C PHE A 449 -21.18 10.42 10.61
N ALA A 450 -20.83 10.90 9.43
CA ALA A 450 -19.82 11.92 9.21
C ALA A 450 -20.50 13.20 8.69
N ILE A 451 -20.26 14.34 9.35
CA ILE A 451 -20.74 15.66 8.93
C ILE A 451 -19.53 16.59 8.81
N TRP A 452 -19.35 17.25 7.66
CA TRP A 452 -18.12 18.02 7.42
C TRP A 452 -18.31 19.24 6.54
N SER A 453 -17.32 20.12 6.60
CA SER A 453 -17.18 21.28 5.72
C SER A 453 -15.71 21.69 5.57
N TYR A 454 -15.48 22.79 4.87
CA TYR A 454 -14.16 23.33 4.57
C TYR A 454 -14.01 24.73 5.15
N TRP A 455 -12.80 25.04 5.61
CA TRP A 455 -12.44 26.31 6.22
C TRP A 455 -11.21 26.88 5.55
N LYS A 456 -11.09 28.22 5.50
CA LYS A 456 -9.90 28.93 5.03
C LYS A 456 -9.36 29.83 6.13
N GLY A 457 -8.03 29.88 6.32
CA GLY A 457 -7.40 30.70 7.36
C GLY A 457 -7.32 30.06 8.75
N ALA A 458 -7.51 28.74 8.86
CA ALA A 458 -7.43 28.03 10.15
C ALA A 458 -5.99 27.86 10.63
N LYS A 459 -5.79 27.80 11.95
CA LYS A 459 -4.45 27.62 12.53
C LYS A 459 -3.85 26.28 12.11
N ARG A 460 -2.58 26.25 11.73
CA ARG A 460 -1.86 25.00 11.43
C ARG A 460 -0.63 24.90 12.32
N ASP A 461 -0.20 23.68 12.59
CA ASP A 461 1.09 23.46 13.24
C ASP A 461 2.21 24.04 12.35
N PRO A 462 3.29 24.59 12.93
CA PRO A 462 4.39 25.15 12.17
C PRO A 462 5.25 24.06 11.51
N GLY A 463 5.96 24.42 10.44
CA GLY A 463 6.96 23.57 9.81
C GLY A 463 6.39 22.26 9.25
N ARG A 464 7.12 21.16 9.41
CA ARG A 464 6.75 19.83 8.88
C ARG A 464 5.45 19.26 9.47
N ALA A 465 5.05 19.71 10.67
CA ALA A 465 3.83 19.26 11.31
C ALA A 465 2.57 19.92 10.72
N GLY A 466 2.70 21.00 9.94
CA GLY A 466 1.55 21.75 9.39
C GLY A 466 0.69 20.99 8.39
N GLY A 467 1.14 19.83 7.91
CA GLY A 467 0.37 18.90 7.09
C GLY A 467 -0.19 17.69 7.85
N ALA A 468 -0.08 17.65 9.18
CA ALA A 468 -0.53 16.51 9.98
C ALA A 468 -2.04 16.29 9.87
N THR A 469 -2.45 15.02 9.81
CA THR A 469 -3.85 14.67 10.08
C THR A 469 -4.03 14.68 11.59
N THR A 470 -4.97 15.48 12.09
CA THR A 470 -5.28 15.51 13.52
C THR A 470 -6.64 14.87 13.80
N VAL A 471 -6.67 13.93 14.74
CA VAL A 471 -7.88 13.29 15.26
C VAL A 471 -8.19 13.86 16.63
N ALA A 472 -9.30 14.59 16.77
CA ALA A 472 -9.72 15.16 18.05
C ALA A 472 -10.90 14.39 18.64
N TYR A 473 -10.71 13.77 19.79
CA TYR A 473 -11.73 12.94 20.44
C TYR A 473 -12.89 13.78 20.98
N LEU A 474 -14.09 13.22 20.86
CA LEU A 474 -15.32 13.68 21.50
C LEU A 474 -15.78 12.67 22.56
N PRO A 475 -16.75 13.04 23.41
CA PRO A 475 -17.50 12.08 24.22
C PRO A 475 -18.08 10.92 23.38
N ASP A 476 -18.41 9.81 24.05
CA ASP A 476 -19.04 8.62 23.46
C ASP A 476 -18.32 8.04 22.22
N ARG A 477 -16.98 8.21 22.20
CA ARG A 477 -16.09 7.78 21.10
C ARG A 477 -16.44 8.40 19.74
N GLY A 478 -17.06 9.58 19.73
CA GLY A 478 -17.02 10.45 18.56
C GLY A 478 -15.65 11.07 18.36
N TRP A 479 -15.40 11.66 17.19
CA TRP A 479 -14.13 12.34 16.91
C TRP A 479 -14.27 13.34 15.75
N PHE A 480 -13.32 14.25 15.64
CA PHE A 480 -13.14 15.13 14.51
C PHE A 480 -11.90 14.74 13.70
N TRP A 481 -11.99 14.79 12.38
CA TRP A 481 -10.79 14.97 11.55
C TRP A 481 -10.48 16.46 11.34
N TYR A 482 -9.20 16.74 11.18
CA TYR A 482 -8.64 18.03 10.83
C TYR A 482 -7.54 17.79 9.80
N ILE A 483 -7.83 18.08 8.53
CA ILE A 483 -6.99 17.69 7.38
C ILE A 483 -6.56 18.95 6.61
N PRO A 484 -5.28 19.37 6.71
CA PRO A 484 -4.75 20.54 6.01
C PRO A 484 -4.57 20.29 4.51
N LEU A 485 -5.36 20.94 3.68
CA LEU A 485 -5.22 20.93 2.22
C LEU A 485 -4.38 22.11 1.73
N HIS A 486 -4.09 22.14 0.43
CA HIS A 486 -3.42 23.26 -0.21
C HIS A 486 -4.31 24.52 -0.23
N ASP A 487 -3.79 25.66 -0.69
CA ASP A 487 -4.50 26.95 -0.77
C ASP A 487 -5.12 27.46 0.54
N ASP A 488 -4.47 27.08 1.65
CA ASP A 488 -4.90 27.39 3.00
C ASP A 488 -6.31 26.86 3.34
N VAL A 489 -6.77 25.85 2.61
CA VAL A 489 -8.03 25.16 2.87
C VAL A 489 -7.83 24.03 3.88
N LEU A 490 -8.77 23.88 4.79
CA LEU A 490 -8.80 22.85 5.81
C LEU A 490 -10.12 22.09 5.72
N SER A 491 -10.03 20.76 5.63
CA SER A 491 -11.18 19.86 5.75
C SER A 491 -11.40 19.49 7.21
N VAL A 492 -12.62 19.72 7.72
CA VAL A 492 -12.99 19.42 9.11
C VAL A 492 -14.33 18.70 9.13
N GLY A 493 -14.35 17.52 9.74
CA GLY A 493 -15.56 16.74 9.87
C GLY A 493 -15.67 16.03 11.21
N VAL A 494 -16.88 15.96 11.73
CA VAL A 494 -17.23 15.19 12.92
C VAL A 494 -17.75 13.82 12.51
N VAL A 495 -17.27 12.78 13.18
CA VAL A 495 -17.73 11.39 13.06
C VAL A 495 -18.24 10.93 14.41
N ALA A 496 -19.52 10.56 14.48
CA ALA A 496 -20.14 10.10 15.72
C ALA A 496 -21.40 9.28 15.45
N LYS A 497 -21.96 8.69 16.51
CA LYS A 497 -23.24 7.96 16.45
C LYS A 497 -24.39 8.91 16.10
N LYS A 498 -25.44 8.35 15.51
CA LYS A 498 -26.65 9.09 15.14
C LYS A 498 -27.29 9.75 16.36
N GLU A 499 -27.41 9.01 17.45
CA GLU A 499 -28.05 9.44 18.69
C GLU A 499 -27.31 10.65 19.28
N TYR A 500 -25.99 10.70 19.15
CA TYR A 500 -25.18 11.83 19.58
C TYR A 500 -25.41 13.05 18.68
N LEU A 501 -25.23 12.91 17.36
CA LEU A 501 -25.26 14.08 16.45
C LEU A 501 -26.66 14.69 16.33
N PHE A 502 -27.70 13.88 16.33
CA PHE A 502 -29.07 14.29 16.05
C PHE A 502 -29.95 14.44 17.30
N ARG A 503 -29.34 14.56 18.49
CA ARG A 503 -30.03 14.65 19.77
C ARG A 503 -31.00 15.84 19.91
N ASP A 504 -30.70 16.97 19.27
CA ASP A 504 -31.47 18.23 19.44
C ASP A 504 -32.17 18.71 18.16
N THR A 505 -31.60 18.43 16.99
CA THR A 505 -32.05 18.98 15.70
C THR A 505 -31.67 18.07 14.54
N GLN A 506 -32.34 18.25 13.40
CA GLN A 506 -32.01 17.61 12.12
C GLN A 506 -31.28 18.57 11.15
N ASP A 507 -31.10 19.84 11.53
CA ASP A 507 -30.36 20.82 10.72
C ASP A 507 -28.85 20.53 10.77
N LEU A 508 -28.28 20.10 9.64
CA LEU A 508 -26.87 19.75 9.50
C LEU A 508 -25.92 20.89 9.82
N ALA A 509 -26.25 22.12 9.40
CA ALA A 509 -25.42 23.27 9.65
C ALA A 509 -25.41 23.62 11.15
N ALA A 510 -26.58 23.54 11.80
CA ALA A 510 -26.69 23.73 13.24
C ALA A 510 -25.91 22.64 14.03
N ILE A 511 -26.01 21.37 13.62
CA ILE A 511 -25.25 20.27 14.22
C ILE A 511 -23.75 20.52 14.09
N TYR A 512 -23.28 20.76 12.87
CA TYR A 512 -21.86 20.96 12.60
C TYR A 512 -21.29 22.16 13.36
N HIS A 513 -22.01 23.29 13.37
CA HIS A 513 -21.61 24.48 14.12
C HIS A 513 -21.59 24.22 15.64
N ARG A 514 -22.60 23.52 16.19
CA ARG A 514 -22.64 23.14 17.60
C ARG A 514 -21.40 22.32 17.99
N GLU A 515 -21.09 21.28 17.24
CA GLU A 515 -19.98 20.38 17.57
C GLU A 515 -18.62 21.08 17.42
N THR A 516 -18.44 21.91 16.38
CA THR A 516 -17.19 22.67 16.18
C THR A 516 -16.96 23.71 17.27
N GLN A 517 -18.02 24.32 17.81
CA GLN A 517 -17.94 25.26 18.93
C GLN A 517 -17.79 24.58 20.30
N ALA A 518 -18.32 23.37 20.47
CA ALA A 518 -18.24 22.63 21.73
C ALA A 518 -16.84 22.08 22.01
N ASN A 519 -16.08 21.72 20.97
CA ASN A 519 -14.70 21.27 21.11
C ASN A 519 -13.75 22.47 21.26
N ALA A 520 -13.17 22.67 22.45
CA ALA A 520 -12.37 23.84 22.77
C ALA A 520 -11.11 24.00 21.90
N TRP A 521 -10.43 22.89 21.58
CA TRP A 521 -9.26 22.91 20.69
C TRP A 521 -9.66 23.32 19.27
N LEU A 522 -10.73 22.72 18.74
CA LEU A 522 -11.20 23.02 17.41
C LEU A 522 -11.72 24.46 17.29
N LYS A 523 -12.44 24.95 18.30
CA LYS A 523 -12.89 26.34 18.39
C LYS A 523 -11.71 27.32 18.31
N ASP A 524 -10.62 27.04 19.04
CA ASP A 524 -9.42 27.88 18.98
C ASP A 524 -8.73 27.82 17.61
N CYS A 525 -8.59 26.63 17.03
CA CYS A 525 -7.99 26.44 15.71
C CYS A 525 -8.79 27.13 14.59
N LEU A 526 -10.12 27.14 14.69
CA LEU A 526 -11.03 27.73 13.71
C LEU A 526 -11.37 29.21 13.98
N ALA A 527 -11.00 29.78 15.14
CA ALA A 527 -11.28 31.17 15.48
C ALA A 527 -10.85 32.21 14.41
N PRO A 528 -9.67 32.10 13.74
CA PRO A 528 -9.29 33.00 12.67
C PRO A 528 -9.87 32.62 11.29
N ALA A 529 -10.53 31.47 11.19
CA ALA A 529 -10.92 30.87 9.92
C ALA A 529 -12.34 31.28 9.49
N THR A 530 -12.61 31.19 8.20
CA THR A 530 -13.96 31.32 7.64
C THR A 530 -14.36 30.02 6.95
N GLN A 531 -15.55 29.51 7.25
CA GLN A 531 -16.10 28.37 6.52
C GLN A 531 -16.32 28.77 5.06
N CYS A 532 -15.78 28.01 4.12
CA CYS A 532 -15.74 28.34 2.70
C CYS A 532 -16.50 27.35 1.79
N ALA A 533 -17.20 26.38 2.37
CA ALA A 533 -18.03 25.43 1.65
C ALA A 533 -19.33 25.11 2.41
N GLU A 534 -20.26 24.46 1.72
CA GLU A 534 -21.46 23.89 2.34
C GLU A 534 -21.11 22.78 3.35
N VAL A 535 -22.05 22.51 4.25
CA VAL A 535 -21.96 21.35 5.16
C VAL A 535 -22.51 20.12 4.43
N ARG A 536 -21.78 19.01 4.51
CA ARG A 536 -22.13 17.73 3.88
C ARG A 536 -22.24 16.64 4.92
N ILE A 537 -22.92 15.56 4.56
CA ILE A 537 -23.19 14.42 5.43
C ILE A 537 -23.00 13.10 4.68
N THR A 538 -22.57 12.06 5.41
CA THR A 538 -22.64 10.68 4.95
C THR A 538 -22.75 9.71 6.13
N ASN A 539 -23.30 8.53 5.87
CA ASN A 539 -23.53 7.45 6.84
C ASN A 539 -23.58 6.11 6.11
N GLU A 540 -23.79 5.00 6.82
CA GLU A 540 -23.96 3.65 6.23
C GLU A 540 -22.82 3.27 5.26
N TYR A 541 -21.61 3.66 5.64
CA TYR A 541 -20.41 3.37 4.87
C TYR A 541 -19.74 2.08 5.32
N SER A 542 -20.04 1.54 6.50
CA SER A 542 -19.38 0.35 7.04
C SER A 542 -20.04 -0.94 6.50
N TYR A 543 -19.39 -1.62 5.56
CA TYR A 543 -19.89 -2.87 4.99
C TYR A 543 -18.78 -3.68 4.30
N ARG A 544 -19.07 -4.96 4.06
CA ARG A 544 -18.31 -5.82 3.16
C ARG A 544 -19.26 -6.59 2.24
N SER A 545 -18.88 -6.79 0.99
CA SER A 545 -19.56 -7.72 0.10
C SER A 545 -19.36 -9.17 0.55
N ARG A 546 -20.40 -9.98 0.49
CA ARG A 546 -20.32 -11.44 0.71
C ARG A 546 -19.27 -12.09 -0.19
N HIS A 547 -19.18 -11.63 -1.44
CA HIS A 547 -18.26 -12.17 -2.44
C HIS A 547 -17.34 -11.10 -3.02
N CYS A 548 -16.09 -11.46 -3.32
CA CYS A 548 -15.15 -10.57 -4.03
C CYS A 548 -15.22 -10.71 -5.56
N ALA A 549 -15.79 -11.80 -6.06
CA ALA A 549 -15.83 -12.13 -7.47
C ALA A 549 -17.00 -13.08 -7.79
N ALA A 550 -17.40 -13.08 -9.05
CA ALA A 550 -18.22 -14.11 -9.68
C ALA A 550 -17.66 -14.35 -11.10
N ASP A 551 -18.22 -15.31 -11.84
CA ASP A 551 -17.78 -15.57 -13.22
C ASP A 551 -17.86 -14.29 -14.07
N GLY A 552 -16.71 -13.85 -14.59
CA GLY A 552 -16.59 -12.63 -15.38
C GLY A 552 -16.63 -11.32 -14.58
N LEU A 553 -16.54 -11.34 -13.24
CA LEU A 553 -16.65 -10.16 -12.38
C LEU A 553 -15.69 -10.19 -11.20
N VAL A 554 -15.06 -9.05 -10.89
CA VAL A 554 -14.26 -8.82 -9.67
C VAL A 554 -14.64 -7.48 -9.04
N LEU A 555 -14.66 -7.38 -7.72
CA LEU A 555 -14.92 -6.12 -6.99
C LEU A 555 -13.63 -5.48 -6.50
N ALA A 556 -13.53 -4.15 -6.51
CA ALA A 556 -12.41 -3.40 -5.97
C ALA A 556 -12.85 -2.07 -5.31
N GLY A 557 -12.04 -1.59 -4.35
CA GLY A 557 -12.29 -0.38 -3.57
C GLY A 557 -13.60 -0.46 -2.78
N ASP A 558 -14.27 0.69 -2.63
CA ASP A 558 -15.51 0.77 -1.85
C ASP A 558 -16.64 -0.09 -2.45
N ALA A 559 -16.57 -0.47 -3.73
CA ALA A 559 -17.55 -1.40 -4.29
C ALA A 559 -17.44 -2.80 -3.64
N PHE A 560 -16.27 -3.16 -3.13
CA PHE A 560 -16.07 -4.39 -2.38
C PHE A 560 -16.38 -4.21 -0.88
N ASN A 561 -15.94 -3.12 -0.25
CA ASN A 561 -16.08 -2.89 1.19
C ASN A 561 -15.66 -1.47 1.58
N PHE A 562 -16.13 -1.01 2.73
CA PHE A 562 -15.60 0.17 3.40
C PHE A 562 -15.72 -0.03 4.92
N LEU A 563 -14.74 0.47 5.69
CA LEU A 563 -14.69 0.36 7.14
C LEU A 563 -15.15 1.66 7.81
N ASP A 564 -14.19 2.47 8.23
CA ASP A 564 -14.39 3.74 8.93
C ASP A 564 -13.21 4.67 8.60
N PRO A 565 -13.41 5.99 8.52
CA PRO A 565 -12.36 6.91 8.09
C PRO A 565 -11.28 7.23 9.15
N VAL A 566 -11.38 6.75 10.40
CA VAL A 566 -10.50 7.19 11.51
C VAL A 566 -9.00 7.08 11.22
N PHE A 567 -8.55 6.00 10.60
CA PHE A 567 -7.14 5.81 10.25
C PHE A 567 -6.81 6.21 8.81
N SER A 568 -7.71 6.91 8.13
CA SER A 568 -7.51 7.37 6.74
C SER A 568 -7.18 6.25 5.74
N SER A 569 -7.66 5.03 5.99
CA SER A 569 -7.26 3.83 5.24
C SER A 569 -8.04 3.61 3.94
N GLY A 570 -9.16 4.31 3.72
CA GLY A 570 -10.03 4.10 2.55
C GLY A 570 -9.31 4.28 1.20
N ALA A 571 -8.57 5.38 1.03
CA ALA A 571 -7.81 5.61 -0.21
C ALA A 571 -6.71 4.55 -0.41
N PHE A 572 -6.05 4.11 0.68
CA PHE A 572 -5.08 3.02 0.63
C PHE A 572 -5.71 1.71 0.16
N PHE A 573 -6.82 1.30 0.76
CA PHE A 573 -7.51 0.07 0.36
C PHE A 573 -8.08 0.16 -1.06
N ALA A 574 -8.53 1.34 -1.50
CA ALA A 574 -8.96 1.54 -2.88
C ALA A 574 -7.80 1.36 -3.88
N LEU A 575 -6.66 2.04 -3.67
CA LEU A 575 -5.47 1.87 -4.50
C LEU A 575 -5.00 0.40 -4.49
N ARG A 576 -4.89 -0.20 -3.28
CA ARG A 576 -4.36 -1.54 -3.11
C ARG A 576 -5.25 -2.62 -3.72
N SER A 577 -6.57 -2.55 -3.52
CA SER A 577 -7.50 -3.49 -4.17
C SER A 577 -7.51 -3.30 -5.69
N GLY A 578 -7.46 -2.07 -6.20
CA GLY A 578 -7.36 -1.82 -7.63
C GLY A 578 -6.11 -2.47 -8.25
N GLU A 579 -4.96 -2.33 -7.59
CA GLU A 579 -3.71 -2.99 -7.97
C GLU A 579 -3.82 -4.52 -7.95
N LEU A 580 -4.28 -5.10 -6.83
CA LEU A 580 -4.37 -6.55 -6.67
C LEU A 580 -5.41 -7.18 -7.61
N ALA A 581 -6.56 -6.53 -7.81
CA ALA A 581 -7.59 -6.98 -8.73
C ALA A 581 -7.08 -6.95 -10.18
N ALA A 582 -6.34 -5.91 -10.58
CA ALA A 582 -5.72 -5.83 -11.90
C ALA A 582 -4.71 -6.95 -12.15
N ASP A 583 -3.86 -7.27 -11.17
CA ASP A 583 -2.91 -8.39 -11.28
C ASP A 583 -3.65 -9.72 -11.45
N ALA A 584 -4.68 -9.96 -10.64
CA ALA A 584 -5.48 -11.17 -10.72
C ALA A 584 -6.22 -11.29 -12.06
N VAL A 585 -6.79 -10.18 -12.55
CA VAL A 585 -7.47 -10.09 -13.85
C VAL A 585 -6.49 -10.34 -15.00
N HIS A 586 -5.30 -9.74 -14.97
CA HIS A 586 -4.28 -9.98 -15.99
C HIS A 586 -3.88 -11.46 -16.06
N ALA A 587 -3.68 -12.09 -14.90
CA ALA A 587 -3.33 -13.51 -14.81
C ALA A 587 -4.48 -14.41 -15.27
N ALA A 588 -5.72 -14.11 -14.88
CA ALA A 588 -6.94 -14.81 -15.31
C ALA A 588 -7.10 -14.79 -16.84
N LEU A 589 -6.98 -13.61 -17.46
CA LEU A 589 -7.01 -13.46 -18.91
C LEU A 589 -5.85 -14.19 -19.60
N GLY A 590 -4.66 -14.23 -19.00
CA GLY A 590 -3.51 -14.98 -19.52
C GLY A 590 -3.74 -16.49 -19.54
N ARG A 591 -4.53 -17.02 -18.60
CA ARG A 591 -4.92 -18.44 -18.55
C ARG A 591 -6.18 -18.75 -19.35
N GLY A 592 -6.92 -17.74 -19.82
CA GLY A 592 -8.23 -17.92 -20.42
C GLY A 592 -9.31 -18.36 -19.41
N ASP A 593 -9.09 -18.12 -18.11
CA ASP A 593 -9.99 -18.51 -17.03
C ASP A 593 -10.33 -17.30 -16.17
N THR A 594 -11.54 -16.78 -16.35
CA THR A 594 -12.11 -15.70 -15.54
C THR A 594 -13.32 -16.20 -14.73
N SER A 595 -13.31 -17.48 -14.35
CA SER A 595 -14.24 -18.01 -13.35
C SER A 595 -14.02 -17.33 -12.00
N ALA A 596 -15.03 -17.35 -11.13
CA ALA A 596 -14.94 -16.80 -9.78
C ALA A 596 -13.75 -17.38 -9.00
N ALA A 597 -13.52 -18.70 -9.13
CA ALA A 597 -12.45 -19.42 -8.43
C ALA A 597 -11.04 -18.88 -8.74
N ALA A 598 -10.83 -18.31 -9.94
CA ALA A 598 -9.57 -17.70 -10.33
C ALA A 598 -9.16 -16.50 -9.44
N PHE A 599 -10.09 -15.93 -8.67
CA PHE A 599 -9.89 -14.77 -7.81
C PHE A 599 -9.80 -15.11 -6.31
N THR A 600 -9.61 -16.39 -5.97
CA THR A 600 -9.48 -16.85 -4.57
C THR A 600 -8.31 -16.17 -3.84
N GLU A 601 -7.12 -16.15 -4.43
CA GLU A 601 -5.92 -15.53 -3.81
C GLU A 601 -6.10 -14.01 -3.63
N TYR A 602 -6.76 -13.34 -4.59
CA TYR A 602 -7.11 -11.93 -4.48
C TYR A 602 -7.99 -11.66 -3.26
N GLY A 603 -9.11 -12.38 -3.15
CA GLY A 603 -10.05 -12.26 -2.03
C GLY A 603 -9.35 -12.52 -0.70
N GLN A 604 -8.61 -13.62 -0.57
CA GLN A 604 -7.90 -13.98 0.66
C GLN A 604 -6.87 -12.92 1.07
N ARG A 605 -6.00 -12.49 0.15
CA ARG A 605 -4.95 -11.51 0.44
C ARG A 605 -5.53 -10.16 0.85
N TYR A 606 -6.53 -9.68 0.11
CA TYR A 606 -7.17 -8.41 0.45
C TYR A 606 -7.91 -8.50 1.78
N CYS A 607 -8.71 -9.55 1.98
CA CYS A 607 -9.49 -9.76 3.21
C CYS A 607 -8.62 -9.84 4.46
N ALA A 608 -7.48 -10.53 4.40
CA ALA A 608 -6.53 -10.60 5.52
C ALA A 608 -6.05 -9.20 5.95
N GLY A 609 -5.67 -8.35 4.99
CA GLY A 609 -5.19 -7.00 5.30
C GLY A 609 -6.28 -6.09 5.86
N ILE A 610 -7.50 -6.17 5.35
CA ILE A 610 -8.59 -5.35 5.86
C ILE A 610 -9.11 -5.82 7.22
N GLU A 611 -9.03 -7.11 7.56
CA GLU A 611 -9.38 -7.58 8.91
C GLU A 611 -8.46 -6.99 9.99
N ALA A 612 -7.17 -6.83 9.70
CA ALA A 612 -6.25 -6.15 10.61
C ALA A 612 -6.72 -4.71 10.88
N MET A 613 -7.01 -3.95 9.82
CA MET A 613 -7.52 -2.58 10.00
C MET A 613 -8.87 -2.56 10.71
N ARG A 614 -9.78 -3.51 10.41
CA ARG A 614 -11.09 -3.60 11.05
C ARG A 614 -10.97 -3.81 12.56
N LYS A 615 -10.15 -4.75 13.02
CA LYS A 615 -9.90 -4.96 14.46
C LYS A 615 -9.34 -3.71 15.12
N LEU A 616 -8.45 -2.99 14.44
CA LEU A 616 -7.91 -1.74 14.96
C LEU A 616 -8.98 -0.64 15.09
N VAL A 617 -9.90 -0.52 14.11
CA VAL A 617 -11.05 0.39 14.18
C VAL A 617 -11.97 0.04 15.35
N TYR A 618 -12.21 -1.25 15.60
CA TYR A 618 -12.98 -1.69 16.77
C TYR A 618 -12.30 -1.29 18.08
N ALA A 619 -10.99 -1.54 18.20
CA ALA A 619 -10.21 -1.07 19.35
C ALA A 619 -10.29 0.46 19.50
N PHE A 620 -10.29 1.21 18.40
CA PHE A 620 -10.49 2.67 18.44
C PHE A 620 -11.86 3.08 18.96
N TYR A 621 -12.91 2.29 18.81
CA TYR A 621 -14.23 2.63 19.35
C TYR A 621 -14.53 1.99 20.72
N ASP A 622 -13.65 1.16 21.26
CA ASP A 622 -13.83 0.55 22.59
C ASP A 622 -13.45 1.53 23.71
N GLU A 623 -14.33 1.66 24.70
CA GLU A 623 -14.17 2.61 25.82
C GLU A 623 -12.95 2.29 26.70
N ASN A 624 -12.55 1.02 26.78
CA ASN A 624 -11.43 0.56 27.60
C ASN A 624 -10.08 0.76 26.91
N VAL A 625 -10.08 1.09 25.62
CA VAL A 625 -8.84 1.27 24.85
C VAL A 625 -8.41 2.73 24.86
N ASN A 626 -7.21 2.94 25.39
CA ASN A 626 -6.39 4.12 25.16
C ASN A 626 -5.06 3.66 24.57
N PHE A 627 -4.81 3.94 23.28
CA PHE A 627 -3.58 3.48 22.61
C PHE A 627 -2.29 3.95 23.29
N GLY A 628 -2.29 5.14 23.90
CA GLY A 628 -1.14 5.63 24.67
C GLY A 628 -0.88 4.81 25.93
N HIS A 629 -1.93 4.36 26.63
CA HIS A 629 -1.82 3.46 27.76
C HIS A 629 -1.39 2.05 27.33
N PHE A 630 -2.01 1.52 26.28
CA PHE A 630 -1.66 0.23 25.67
C PHE A 630 -0.17 0.16 25.33
N ILE A 631 0.37 1.16 24.63
CA ILE A 631 1.80 1.21 24.28
C ILE A 631 2.72 1.35 25.50
N ARG A 632 2.27 1.95 26.61
CA ARG A 632 3.06 1.95 27.85
C ARG A 632 3.14 0.58 28.51
N GLN A 633 2.12 -0.25 28.36
CA GLN A 633 2.09 -1.63 28.88
C GLN A 633 2.73 -2.64 27.92
N HIS A 634 2.67 -2.36 26.62
CA HIS A 634 3.22 -3.20 25.55
C HIS A 634 4.14 -2.37 24.62
N PRO A 635 5.28 -1.87 25.12
CA PRO A 635 6.18 -1.03 24.33
C PRO A 635 6.78 -1.74 23.11
N ASP A 636 6.91 -3.07 23.19
CA ASP A 636 7.32 -3.96 22.11
C ASP A 636 6.35 -3.97 20.92
N LEU A 637 5.05 -3.75 21.16
CA LEU A 637 4.01 -3.73 20.14
C LEU A 637 3.78 -2.35 19.50
N LYS A 638 4.59 -1.34 19.86
CA LYS A 638 4.50 0.01 19.27
C LYS A 638 4.75 0.00 17.77
N ALA A 639 5.72 -0.80 17.33
CA ALA A 639 6.04 -0.93 15.91
C ALA A 639 4.87 -1.54 15.14
N ASP A 640 4.28 -2.63 15.65
CA ASP A 640 3.14 -3.31 15.04
C ASP A 640 1.90 -2.41 14.97
N LEU A 641 1.59 -1.69 16.05
CA LEU A 641 0.48 -0.73 16.04
C LEU A 641 0.70 0.33 14.96
N THR A 642 1.92 0.86 14.86
CA THR A 642 2.27 1.87 13.86
C THR A 642 2.14 1.31 12.46
N ASP A 643 2.71 0.13 12.19
CA ASP A 643 2.63 -0.59 10.92
C ASP A 643 1.17 -0.74 10.45
N CYS A 644 0.27 -1.14 11.35
CA CYS A 644 -1.15 -1.27 11.03
C CYS A 644 -1.77 0.09 10.65
N ILE A 645 -1.51 1.15 11.42
CA ILE A 645 -2.03 2.51 11.17
C ILE A 645 -1.53 3.07 9.83
N ILE A 646 -0.27 2.83 9.47
CA ILE A 646 0.34 3.39 8.25
C ILE A 646 0.02 2.58 6.99
N GLY A 647 -0.66 1.45 7.13
CA GLY A 647 -1.15 0.61 6.03
C GLY A 647 -0.26 -0.58 5.67
N HIS A 648 0.67 -0.99 6.55
CA HIS A 648 1.48 -2.20 6.37
C HIS A 648 0.66 -3.47 6.67
N VAL A 649 -0.48 -3.63 6.01
CA VAL A 649 -1.50 -4.62 6.38
C VAL A 649 -1.17 -6.06 5.97
N GLU A 650 -0.03 -6.30 5.32
CA GLU A 650 0.43 -7.64 4.93
C GLU A 650 1.26 -8.34 6.02
N LYS A 651 1.60 -7.62 7.09
CA LYS A 651 2.31 -8.15 8.26
C LYS A 651 1.38 -9.00 9.14
N ASP A 652 1.97 -9.96 9.85
CA ASP A 652 1.26 -10.72 10.87
C ASP A 652 1.04 -9.89 12.15
N PHE A 653 -0.20 -9.48 12.37
CA PHE A 653 -0.61 -8.71 13.55
C PHE A 653 -1.24 -9.58 14.66
N ARG A 654 -1.11 -10.91 14.61
CA ARG A 654 -1.61 -11.77 15.70
C ARG A 654 -1.09 -11.33 17.07
N PRO A 655 0.22 -11.04 17.28
CA PRO A 655 0.70 -10.56 18.59
C PRO A 655 -0.01 -9.27 19.05
N LEU A 656 -0.15 -8.30 18.14
CA LEU A 656 -0.85 -7.04 18.39
C LEU A 656 -2.30 -7.26 18.82
N PHE A 657 -3.06 -8.05 18.07
CA PHE A 657 -4.49 -8.26 18.35
C PHE A 657 -4.75 -9.20 19.52
N THR A 658 -3.85 -10.14 19.80
CA THR A 658 -3.90 -10.92 21.04
C THR A 658 -3.75 -10.01 22.26
N ALA A 659 -2.78 -9.08 22.25
CA ALA A 659 -2.61 -8.14 23.36
C ALA A 659 -3.78 -7.14 23.45
N LEU A 660 -4.23 -6.56 22.34
CA LEU A 660 -5.38 -5.65 22.31
C LEU A 660 -6.69 -6.33 22.76
N GLY A 661 -6.84 -7.64 22.54
CA GLY A 661 -7.98 -8.42 23.02
C GLY A 661 -8.11 -8.46 24.55
N GLY A 662 -7.03 -8.13 25.29
CA GLY A 662 -7.09 -7.93 26.74
C GLY A 662 -7.74 -6.60 27.16
N PHE A 663 -7.89 -5.65 26.24
CA PHE A 663 -8.46 -4.32 26.48
C PHE A 663 -9.82 -4.14 25.82
N ALA A 664 -10.05 -4.75 24.66
CA ALA A 664 -11.26 -4.57 23.88
C ALA A 664 -11.86 -5.91 23.44
N GLN A 665 -13.18 -5.91 23.24
CA GLN A 665 -13.82 -7.00 22.54
C GLN A 665 -13.60 -6.82 21.02
N LEU A 666 -12.52 -7.42 20.51
CA LEU A 666 -12.22 -7.42 19.09
C LEU A 666 -13.18 -8.36 18.34
N PRO A 667 -13.60 -7.99 17.12
CA PRO A 667 -14.49 -8.84 16.35
C PRO A 667 -13.73 -10.04 15.76
N GLU A 668 -14.47 -11.12 15.55
CA GLU A 668 -14.00 -12.22 14.71
C GLU A 668 -13.84 -11.77 13.25
N ASP A 669 -13.00 -12.50 12.51
CA ASP A 669 -12.81 -12.29 11.08
C ASP A 669 -14.12 -12.59 10.35
N LEU A 670 -14.48 -11.72 9.40
CA LEU A 670 -15.69 -11.95 8.62
C LEU A 670 -15.48 -13.13 7.67
N PRO A 671 -16.42 -14.09 7.57
CA PRO A 671 -16.33 -15.24 6.66
C PRO A 671 -16.64 -14.83 5.20
N PHE A 672 -16.56 -13.54 4.87
CA PHE A 672 -17.00 -12.94 3.61
C PHE A 672 -15.82 -12.42 2.81
N GLY A 673 -16.00 -12.34 1.49
CA GLY A 673 -15.00 -11.83 0.55
C GLY A 673 -14.23 -12.92 -0.19
N GLY A 674 -14.64 -14.19 -0.07
CA GLY A 674 -14.27 -15.23 -1.05
C GLY A 674 -15.01 -15.05 -2.38
N PRO A 675 -14.61 -15.74 -3.45
CA PRO A 675 -15.38 -15.75 -4.69
C PRO A 675 -16.75 -16.43 -4.51
N LEU A 676 -17.71 -16.17 -5.40
CA LEU A 676 -18.96 -16.91 -5.49
C LEU A 676 -18.66 -18.36 -5.92
N GLY A 677 -19.13 -19.33 -5.13
CA GLY A 677 -18.87 -20.76 -5.32
C GLY A 677 -19.98 -21.50 -6.07
#